data_AF-A0A7Y3K1L4-F1
#
_entry.id   AF-A0A7Y3K1L4-F1
#
_cell.length_a   1.000
_cell.length_b   1.000
_cell.length_c   1.000
_cell.angle_alpha   90.00
_cell.angle_beta   90.00
_cell.angle_gamma   90.00
#
_symmetry.space_group_name_H-M   'P 1'
#
loop_
_entity.id
_entity.type
_entity.pdbx_description
1 polymer ?
#
loop_
_entity_poly.entity_id
_entity_poly.type
_entity_poly.pdbx_seq_one_letter_code
_entity_poly.pdbx_strand_id
1 'polypeptide(L)'
;MLKLPLVILLALLSLGLPDCVGHTASHQAPAAAATLPAQTLTSLAPPNAVGAQPADLIGGKSIILTTGAANEATSIFSLQPVNIAAFQAQFTYQMSPIGHGKPADGMAFVLQRDPRGTKALGQGGGFLGYGGGNAIEHSAALEINVFAANTVGFALHSGGRVGSYVSTDAVNLASGHPIRVKLYYDGVDLHIDLRDQITGQHFAVKRPWAPLAHIGKERAFVGFTGGSGGLVARQQITGFSYQPLPSTTLANEAPASLVNVFTGTLKGGNMFPGASAPFGMVQLSPDTRDGSVGYSWRDRQILGFSMLHMSSVGDRDGGDVFFTATTGPINVAPAAYHSPFSHWHESGNPGYYQVRLLKPDINVQLTASLHAGVARLTFPAGRQANLLVPISHTLTSTRQAQIEIIGHHESAGMVKSQAFAFVHQFYSVYFVMQFSKPFTTCGSWTGQDATARLRRAVQANAHQPPIGAYVSWPAGPARHITVKIGISFVDLAGAKRNLVAEVGGRRFGQVRRQTQQQWNNVLSRIAVAGGSIRDRILFYTALYHAALMPSVFSDVDGRYIGFDQRIHQLRHHRVQYANYSGWDIYRTESPLLCILFPGHMAQMCQSLVRDYRQGGWMPRWPQYNFYTNIMCGSPLTTFICTAYRYGIHDFDVQTAYQGMLKDATTSPPPGKPFAGELAIKYINKLHYIPLDKMNYGPVS
;
A
#
# COMPACT_ATOMS: atom_id res chain seq x y z
N MET A 1 -54.25 -17.07 -27.01
CA MET A 1 -54.27 -17.06 -28.49
C MET A 1 -53.22 -16.06 -28.95
N LEU A 2 -52.11 -16.31 -29.64
CA LEU A 2 -51.44 -17.40 -30.39
C LEU A 2 -49.91 -17.19 -30.19
N LYS A 3 -48.94 -18.06 -30.48
CA LYS A 3 -48.74 -19.51 -30.58
C LYS A 3 -47.20 -19.70 -30.53
N LEU A 4 -46.76 -20.79 -29.90
CA LEU A 4 -45.37 -21.31 -29.80
C LEU A 4 -44.88 -21.91 -31.13
N PRO A 5 -43.56 -22.20 -31.25
CA PRO A 5 -43.12 -23.61 -31.29
C PRO A 5 -41.84 -23.85 -30.44
N LEU A 6 -41.87 -24.67 -29.38
CA LEU A 6 -41.41 -26.08 -29.27
C LEU A 6 -40.59 -26.68 -30.43
N VAL A 7 -39.36 -27.15 -30.13
CA VAL A 7 -38.69 -28.48 -30.32
C VAL A 7 -37.17 -28.19 -30.12
N ILE A 8 -36.42 -28.71 -29.15
CA ILE A 8 -35.86 -30.09 -29.01
C ILE A 8 -35.46 -30.31 -27.53
N LEU A 9 -35.99 -31.37 -26.92
CA LEU A 9 -35.51 -32.01 -25.69
C LEU A 9 -35.38 -33.51 -26.00
N LEU A 10 -34.16 -34.02 -26.14
CA LEU A 10 -33.85 -35.46 -26.15
C LEU A 10 -32.33 -35.66 -26.13
N ALA A 11 -31.76 -35.87 -24.93
CA ALA A 11 -30.56 -36.68 -24.67
C ALA A 11 -30.18 -36.61 -23.18
N LEU A 12 -31.03 -37.16 -22.31
CA LEU A 12 -30.67 -37.56 -20.96
C LEU A 12 -31.34 -38.92 -20.71
N LEU A 13 -30.55 -39.99 -20.85
CA LEU A 13 -30.65 -41.29 -20.16
C LEU A 13 -30.01 -42.40 -21.00
N SER A 14 -28.76 -42.74 -20.66
CA SER A 14 -28.27 -44.12 -20.74
C SER A 14 -27.00 -44.26 -19.89
N LEU A 15 -27.15 -44.92 -18.73
CA LEU A 15 -26.27 -45.97 -18.16
C LEU A 15 -24.76 -45.65 -18.02
N GLY A 16 -24.09 -45.80 -16.88
CA GLY A 16 -24.45 -46.40 -15.60
C GLY A 16 -23.33 -46.19 -14.58
N LEU A 17 -23.65 -46.43 -13.30
CA LEU A 17 -22.68 -46.55 -12.21
C LEU A 17 -21.81 -47.82 -12.41
N PRO A 18 -20.57 -47.83 -11.90
CA PRO A 18 -20.35 -48.73 -10.76
C PRO A 18 -19.41 -48.18 -9.66
N ASP A 19 -19.81 -48.53 -8.44
CA ASP A 19 -19.04 -49.04 -7.31
C ASP A 19 -17.72 -48.42 -6.86
N CYS A 20 -17.76 -47.94 -5.62
CA CYS A 20 -16.62 -47.89 -4.70
C CYS A 20 -16.21 -49.31 -4.31
N VAL A 21 -14.91 -49.67 -4.41
CA VAL A 21 -14.08 -50.27 -3.33
C VAL A 21 -12.60 -50.25 -3.77
N GLY A 22 -11.77 -49.65 -2.90
CA GLY A 22 -10.40 -50.08 -2.57
C GLY A 22 -9.33 -50.15 -3.66
N HIS A 23 -8.39 -49.19 -3.65
CA HIS A 23 -6.96 -49.52 -3.64
C HIS A 23 -6.12 -48.33 -3.15
N THR A 24 -5.19 -48.65 -2.26
CA THR A 24 -4.14 -47.84 -1.66
C THR A 24 -3.32 -47.06 -2.69
N ALA A 25 -3.30 -45.73 -2.60
CA ALA A 25 -2.38 -44.89 -3.37
C ALA A 25 -1.16 -44.52 -2.53
N SER A 26 -0.04 -45.17 -2.86
CA SER A 26 1.32 -44.81 -2.46
C SER A 26 1.70 -43.40 -2.93
N HIS A 27 2.44 -42.68 -2.10
CA HIS A 27 3.17 -41.45 -2.44
C HIS A 27 3.92 -41.59 -3.78
N GLN A 28 3.55 -40.81 -4.79
CA GLN A 28 4.41 -40.49 -5.92
C GLN A 28 4.73 -38.99 -5.90
N ALA A 29 6.04 -38.70 -5.93
CA ALA A 29 6.60 -37.36 -6.00
C ALA A 29 6.21 -36.66 -7.31
N PRO A 30 6.04 -35.32 -7.32
CA PRO A 30 5.75 -34.60 -8.55
C PRO A 30 6.94 -34.68 -9.51
N ALA A 31 6.63 -35.01 -10.78
CA ALA A 31 7.56 -35.10 -11.88
C ALA A 31 8.36 -33.82 -12.09
N ALA A 32 9.64 -33.99 -12.42
CA ALA A 32 10.59 -32.92 -12.70
C ALA A 32 10.06 -31.98 -13.80
N ALA A 33 10.05 -30.69 -13.50
CA ALA A 33 9.80 -29.64 -14.48
C ALA A 33 10.85 -29.73 -15.60
N ALA A 34 10.39 -29.84 -16.85
CA ALA A 34 11.26 -29.78 -18.02
C ALA A 34 12.01 -28.44 -18.06
N THR A 35 13.32 -28.48 -17.83
CA THR A 35 14.25 -27.36 -18.06
C THR A 35 14.30 -27.06 -19.56
N LEU A 36 13.75 -25.92 -19.97
CA LEU A 36 14.12 -25.28 -21.24
C LEU A 36 15.58 -24.81 -21.13
N PRO A 37 16.41 -24.97 -22.17
CA PRO A 37 17.84 -24.69 -22.08
C PRO A 37 18.07 -23.19 -21.80
N ALA A 38 18.86 -22.89 -20.77
CA ALA A 38 19.43 -21.57 -20.58
C ALA A 38 20.26 -21.23 -21.83
N GLN A 39 19.94 -20.14 -22.53
CA GLN A 39 20.81 -19.63 -23.56
C GLN A 39 22.05 -19.05 -22.90
N THR A 40 23.14 -19.82 -22.91
CA THR A 40 24.48 -19.32 -22.62
C THR A 40 24.83 -18.33 -23.73
N LEU A 41 24.82 -17.03 -23.44
CA LEU A 41 25.22 -16.01 -24.40
C LEU A 41 26.71 -16.16 -24.71
N THR A 42 27.02 -16.67 -25.89
CA THR A 42 28.35 -16.61 -26.50
C THR A 42 28.58 -15.23 -27.13
N SER A 43 29.74 -14.64 -26.81
CA SER A 43 30.37 -13.42 -27.34
C SER A 43 29.91 -12.06 -26.77
N LEU A 44 30.80 -11.52 -25.92
CA LEU A 44 30.86 -10.13 -25.47
C LEU A 44 31.61 -9.31 -26.53
N ALA A 45 31.15 -8.11 -26.86
CA ALA A 45 31.98 -7.16 -27.62
C ALA A 45 33.22 -6.78 -26.78
N PRO A 46 34.37 -6.48 -27.41
CA PRO A 46 35.51 -5.90 -26.71
C PRO A 46 35.16 -4.55 -26.06
N PRO A 47 35.76 -4.21 -24.89
CA PRO A 47 35.47 -2.96 -24.21
C PRO A 47 36.03 -1.79 -25.02
N ASN A 48 35.27 -0.71 -25.13
CA ASN A 48 35.80 0.54 -25.67
C ASN A 48 36.48 1.29 -24.53
N ALA A 49 37.81 1.32 -24.52
CA ALA A 49 38.61 2.07 -23.54
C ALA A 49 39.38 3.20 -24.21
N VAL A 50 39.46 4.36 -23.55
CA VAL A 50 40.44 5.41 -23.87
C VAL A 50 41.67 5.15 -23.00
N GLY A 51 42.74 4.55 -23.57
CA GLY A 51 44.06 4.47 -22.91
C GLY A 51 44.54 3.13 -22.36
N ALA A 52 43.86 2.00 -22.59
CA ALA A 52 44.32 0.65 -22.20
C ALA A 52 44.17 -0.38 -23.34
N GLN A 53 45.08 -1.35 -23.43
CA GLN A 53 45.13 -2.36 -24.51
C GLN A 53 43.98 -3.39 -24.37
N PRO A 54 43.30 -3.79 -25.47
CA PRO A 54 42.10 -4.64 -25.44
C PRO A 54 42.27 -6.06 -24.86
N ALA A 55 43.50 -6.57 -24.75
CA ALA A 55 43.77 -7.98 -24.39
C ALA A 55 43.60 -8.28 -22.89
N ASP A 56 43.69 -7.27 -22.01
CA ASP A 56 43.67 -7.48 -20.56
C ASP A 56 42.26 -7.59 -19.94
N LEU A 57 41.20 -7.39 -20.73
CA LEU A 57 39.85 -7.11 -20.21
C LEU A 57 38.80 -8.21 -20.47
N ILE A 58 39.10 -9.22 -21.29
CA ILE A 58 38.14 -10.29 -21.63
C ILE A 58 38.80 -11.66 -21.53
N GLY A 59 38.58 -12.31 -20.39
CA GLY A 59 38.92 -13.71 -20.17
C GLY A 59 37.67 -14.51 -19.82
N GLY A 60 36.86 -14.89 -20.83
CA GLY A 60 35.90 -16.01 -20.89
C GLY A 60 34.82 -16.23 -19.82
N LYS A 61 34.93 -15.69 -18.61
CA LYS A 61 33.99 -15.79 -17.46
C LYS A 61 34.05 -14.56 -16.55
N SER A 62 34.94 -13.62 -16.89
CA SER A 62 35.29 -12.43 -16.11
C SER A 62 35.45 -11.22 -17.03
N ILE A 63 34.84 -10.11 -16.64
CA ILE A 63 34.92 -8.79 -17.28
C ILE A 63 35.66 -7.88 -16.31
N ILE A 64 36.69 -7.20 -16.78
CA ILE A 64 37.36 -6.13 -16.03
C ILE A 64 36.87 -4.81 -16.64
N LEU A 65 36.27 -3.96 -15.82
CA LEU A 65 35.74 -2.65 -16.24
C LEU A 65 36.78 -1.55 -16.04
N THR A 66 37.56 -1.61 -14.97
CA THR A 66 38.69 -0.72 -14.75
C THR A 66 39.87 -1.55 -14.32
N THR A 67 41.06 -1.24 -14.82
CA THR A 67 42.29 -1.97 -14.51
C THR A 67 42.95 -1.46 -13.22
N GLY A 68 42.57 -0.24 -12.78
CA GLY A 68 43.25 0.47 -11.70
C GLY A 68 44.14 1.60 -12.20
N ALA A 69 44.09 1.92 -13.49
CA ALA A 69 44.70 3.13 -14.03
C ALA A 69 43.82 4.36 -13.70
N ALA A 70 44.41 5.55 -13.73
CA ALA A 70 43.67 6.79 -13.53
C ALA A 70 42.89 7.19 -14.80
N ASN A 71 41.77 7.86 -14.63
CA ASN A 71 40.95 8.43 -15.71
C ASN A 71 40.43 7.39 -16.73
N GLU A 72 40.16 6.16 -16.31
CA GLU A 72 39.56 5.14 -17.17
C GLU A 72 38.06 5.42 -17.36
N ALA A 73 37.56 5.15 -18.56
CA ALA A 73 36.15 4.98 -18.86
C ALA A 73 36.01 3.76 -19.78
N THR A 74 35.14 2.83 -19.41
CA THR A 74 34.87 1.64 -20.22
C THR A 74 33.39 1.34 -20.29
N SER A 75 33.01 0.67 -21.37
CA SER A 75 31.69 0.09 -21.53
C SER A 75 31.78 -1.24 -22.26
N ILE A 76 30.83 -2.12 -21.94
CA ILE A 76 30.66 -3.41 -22.60
C ILE A 76 29.17 -3.73 -22.64
N PHE A 77 28.67 -4.11 -23.81
CA PHE A 77 27.25 -4.36 -24.04
C PHE A 77 27.02 -5.67 -24.79
N SER A 78 25.81 -6.20 -24.67
CA SER A 78 25.32 -7.30 -25.51
C SER A 78 25.44 -6.94 -27.00
N LEU A 79 25.80 -7.90 -27.85
CA LEU A 79 25.92 -7.67 -29.29
C LEU A 79 24.59 -7.32 -29.96
N GLN A 80 23.49 -7.83 -29.38
CA GLN A 80 22.15 -7.59 -29.84
C GLN A 80 21.27 -7.06 -28.70
N PRO A 81 20.27 -6.23 -29.02
CA PRO A 81 19.28 -5.79 -28.03
C PRO A 81 18.44 -6.97 -27.55
N VAL A 82 18.22 -7.07 -26.24
CA VAL A 82 17.40 -8.09 -25.58
C VAL A 82 16.14 -7.46 -24.99
N ASN A 83 15.11 -8.26 -24.72
CA ASN A 83 13.88 -7.78 -24.09
C ASN A 83 14.17 -7.34 -22.65
N ILE A 84 13.77 -6.11 -22.30
CA ILE A 84 13.97 -5.46 -21.00
C ILE A 84 12.66 -5.16 -20.26
N ALA A 85 11.52 -5.63 -20.77
CA ALA A 85 10.21 -5.39 -20.17
C ALA A 85 10.06 -6.05 -18.80
N ALA A 86 10.66 -7.23 -18.63
CA ALA A 86 10.87 -7.91 -17.35
C ALA A 86 12.08 -8.84 -17.51
N PHE A 87 12.90 -8.97 -16.47
CA PHE A 87 14.12 -9.78 -16.58
C PHE A 87 14.66 -10.24 -15.22
N GLN A 88 15.49 -11.27 -15.28
CA GLN A 88 16.46 -11.61 -14.23
C GLN A 88 17.86 -11.33 -14.73
N ALA A 89 18.69 -10.72 -13.90
CA ALA A 89 20.12 -10.62 -14.12
C ALA A 89 20.86 -11.04 -12.86
N GLN A 90 22.00 -11.70 -13.03
CA GLN A 90 22.85 -12.07 -11.91
C GLN A 90 24.30 -11.90 -12.32
N PHE A 91 25.12 -11.39 -11.41
CA PHE A 91 26.57 -11.33 -11.53
C PHE A 91 27.22 -11.26 -10.16
N THR A 92 28.52 -11.55 -10.08
CA THR A 92 29.33 -11.24 -8.90
C THR A 92 30.16 -10.00 -9.22
N TYR A 93 29.97 -8.95 -8.43
CA TYR A 93 30.78 -7.74 -8.44
C TYR A 93 31.91 -7.87 -7.42
N GLN A 94 33.13 -7.57 -7.84
CA GLN A 94 34.27 -7.46 -6.94
C GLN A 94 35.10 -6.25 -7.35
N MET A 95 35.43 -5.41 -6.38
CA MET A 95 36.43 -4.37 -6.57
C MET A 95 37.73 -4.78 -5.88
N SER A 96 38.87 -4.35 -6.39
CA SER A 96 40.16 -4.49 -5.72
C SER A 96 40.77 -3.10 -5.56
N PRO A 97 41.09 -2.66 -4.33
CA PRO A 97 41.76 -1.39 -4.12
C PRO A 97 43.16 -1.46 -4.76
N ILE A 98 43.55 -0.38 -5.44
CA ILE A 98 44.88 -0.22 -6.04
C ILE A 98 45.45 1.12 -5.52
N GLY A 99 46.71 1.13 -5.09
CA GLY A 99 47.34 2.31 -4.48
C GLY A 99 46.99 2.50 -2.99
N HIS A 100 46.77 3.76 -2.56
CA HIS A 100 46.69 4.20 -1.16
C HIS A 100 45.48 3.69 -0.32
N GLY A 101 44.84 2.58 -0.71
CA GLY A 101 43.74 1.98 0.06
C GLY A 101 42.42 2.75 0.04
N LYS A 102 42.24 3.70 -0.90
CA LYS A 102 41.00 4.48 -1.08
C LYS A 102 40.37 4.17 -2.45
N PRO A 103 39.49 3.17 -2.55
CA PRO A 103 38.91 2.74 -3.83
C PRO A 103 37.94 3.78 -4.39
N ALA A 104 37.98 3.97 -5.72
CA ALA A 104 37.05 4.82 -6.47
C ALA A 104 37.01 4.39 -7.96
N ASP A 105 35.98 4.73 -8.74
CA ASP A 105 34.73 5.41 -8.35
C ASP A 105 33.57 4.43 -8.25
N GLY A 106 33.42 3.55 -9.25
CA GLY A 106 32.32 2.61 -9.30
C GLY A 106 31.98 2.10 -10.71
N MET A 107 30.85 1.42 -10.82
CA MET A 107 30.36 0.85 -12.07
C MET A 107 28.86 1.07 -12.23
N ALA A 108 28.33 0.86 -13.43
CA ALA A 108 26.89 0.82 -13.65
C ALA A 108 26.48 -0.42 -14.46
N PHE A 109 25.40 -1.09 -14.05
CA PHE A 109 24.67 -2.04 -14.89
C PHE A 109 23.67 -1.23 -15.73
N VAL A 110 23.78 -1.29 -17.05
CA VAL A 110 23.13 -0.34 -17.96
C VAL A 110 22.24 -1.08 -18.96
N LEU A 111 21.01 -0.58 -19.09
CA LEU A 111 20.07 -0.88 -20.18
C LEU A 111 20.05 0.35 -21.10
N GLN A 112 20.31 0.21 -22.41
CA GLN A 112 20.36 1.39 -23.30
C GLN A 112 19.95 1.18 -24.76
N ARG A 113 19.49 2.27 -25.38
CA ARG A 113 19.19 2.43 -26.81
C ARG A 113 19.82 3.68 -27.41
N ASP A 114 21.00 4.02 -26.92
CA ASP A 114 21.81 5.10 -27.45
C ASP A 114 22.13 4.90 -28.95
N PRO A 115 22.13 5.96 -29.77
CA PRO A 115 22.47 5.88 -31.19
C PRO A 115 23.86 5.30 -31.48
N ARG A 116 24.80 5.41 -30.52
CA ARG A 116 26.15 4.83 -30.62
C ARG A 116 26.15 3.30 -30.49
N GLY A 117 25.01 2.68 -30.14
CA GLY A 117 24.87 1.23 -30.05
C GLY A 117 25.79 0.61 -29.01
N THR A 118 26.49 -0.48 -29.36
CA THR A 118 27.46 -1.15 -28.47
C THR A 118 28.70 -0.29 -28.17
N LYS A 119 28.87 0.84 -28.86
CA LYS A 119 29.96 1.81 -28.63
C LYS A 119 29.60 2.95 -27.68
N ALA A 120 28.41 2.94 -27.09
CA ALA A 120 28.01 3.97 -26.13
C ALA A 120 28.97 4.02 -24.94
N LEU A 121 29.50 5.20 -24.61
CA LEU A 121 30.48 5.37 -23.53
C LEU A 121 30.39 6.80 -22.97
N GLY A 122 30.11 6.91 -21.67
CA GLY A 122 30.19 8.15 -20.91
C GLY A 122 31.60 8.48 -20.44
N GLN A 123 31.74 9.48 -19.58
CA GLN A 123 33.03 9.91 -19.03
C GLN A 123 33.50 9.03 -17.87
N GLY A 124 34.82 9.04 -17.62
CA GLY A 124 35.44 8.35 -16.49
C GLY A 124 35.16 9.03 -15.15
N GLY A 125 35.89 8.62 -14.12
CA GLY A 125 35.72 9.14 -12.77
C GLY A 125 34.32 8.89 -12.20
N GLY A 126 33.80 9.87 -11.45
CA GLY A 126 32.46 9.82 -10.84
C GLY A 126 31.29 9.72 -11.83
N PHE A 127 31.54 9.79 -13.14
CA PHE A 127 30.55 9.53 -14.18
C PHE A 127 30.44 8.06 -14.61
N LEU A 128 31.30 7.19 -14.07
CA LEU A 128 31.21 5.72 -14.14
C LEU A 128 31.17 5.13 -15.57
N GLY A 129 31.68 5.84 -16.58
CA GLY A 129 31.56 5.46 -17.98
C GLY A 129 30.11 5.54 -18.51
N TYR A 130 29.19 6.14 -17.75
CA TYR A 130 27.75 6.21 -18.04
C TYR A 130 27.26 7.65 -18.28
N GLY A 131 27.70 8.60 -17.45
CA GLY A 131 27.26 10.00 -17.49
C GLY A 131 28.30 10.97 -18.04
N GLY A 132 28.17 12.24 -17.64
CA GLY A 132 29.09 13.32 -18.03
C GLY A 132 28.75 13.95 -19.38
N GLY A 133 29.71 14.69 -19.95
CA GLY A 133 29.49 15.43 -21.21
C GLY A 133 29.21 14.56 -22.44
N ASN A 134 29.43 13.24 -22.36
CA ASN A 134 29.13 12.26 -23.41
C ASN A 134 28.19 11.15 -22.89
N ALA A 135 27.28 11.52 -22.00
CA ALA A 135 26.33 10.66 -21.32
C ALA A 135 25.61 9.67 -22.25
N ILE A 136 25.23 8.51 -21.72
CA ILE A 136 24.38 7.54 -22.42
C ILE A 136 22.91 7.95 -22.16
N GLU A 137 22.25 8.65 -23.07
CA GLU A 137 20.99 9.40 -22.77
C GLU A 137 19.69 8.56 -22.90
N HIS A 138 19.66 7.54 -23.74
CA HIS A 138 18.50 6.66 -23.88
C HIS A 138 18.68 5.39 -23.05
N SER A 139 18.74 5.56 -21.74
CA SER A 139 19.25 4.52 -20.86
C SER A 139 18.63 4.53 -19.46
N ALA A 140 18.84 3.42 -18.75
CA ALA A 140 18.62 3.29 -17.33
C ALA A 140 19.79 2.53 -16.70
N ALA A 141 20.19 2.92 -15.49
CA ALA A 141 21.34 2.36 -14.80
C ALA A 141 21.04 2.01 -13.34
N LEU A 142 21.59 0.88 -12.90
CA LEU A 142 21.90 0.62 -11.51
C LEU A 142 23.38 0.90 -11.29
N GLU A 143 23.68 1.94 -10.53
CA GLU A 143 25.04 2.35 -10.20
C GLU A 143 25.51 1.70 -8.90
N ILE A 144 26.78 1.37 -8.81
CA ILE A 144 27.48 0.96 -7.60
C ILE A 144 28.61 1.96 -7.37
N ASN A 145 28.59 2.65 -6.23
CA ASN A 145 29.63 3.57 -5.80
C ASN A 145 30.46 2.97 -4.67
N VAL A 146 31.78 3.01 -4.84
CA VAL A 146 32.76 2.59 -3.83
C VAL A 146 33.57 3.76 -3.28
N PHE A 147 33.45 4.95 -3.87
CA PHE A 147 34.17 6.14 -3.41
C PHE A 147 33.56 6.69 -2.12
N ALA A 148 34.35 6.70 -1.04
CA ALA A 148 33.91 7.03 0.31
C ALA A 148 33.58 8.51 0.56
N ALA A 149 33.97 9.43 -0.34
CA ALA A 149 33.50 10.82 -0.25
C ALA A 149 32.01 10.94 -0.62
N ASN A 150 31.47 9.92 -1.30
CA ASN A 150 30.05 9.71 -1.52
C ASN A 150 29.55 8.57 -0.59
N THR A 151 28.23 8.37 -0.51
CA THR A 151 27.68 7.17 0.14
C THR A 151 28.11 5.92 -0.62
N VAL A 152 28.89 5.04 0.02
CA VAL A 152 29.16 3.70 -0.52
C VAL A 152 27.85 2.92 -0.59
N GLY A 153 27.49 2.46 -1.79
CA GLY A 153 26.17 1.89 -2.02
C GLY A 153 25.74 1.95 -3.48
N PHE A 154 24.46 2.15 -3.72
CA PHE A 154 23.90 2.11 -5.07
C PHE A 154 23.01 3.31 -5.38
N ALA A 155 22.74 3.54 -6.66
CA ALA A 155 21.73 4.49 -7.13
C ALA A 155 20.99 3.93 -8.35
N LEU A 156 19.78 4.43 -8.61
CA LEU A 156 19.02 4.13 -9.81
C LEU A 156 18.78 5.42 -10.58
N HIS A 157 19.25 5.46 -11.82
CA HIS A 157 19.11 6.64 -12.68
C HIS A 157 18.70 6.27 -14.09
N SER A 158 18.39 7.29 -14.87
CA SER A 158 18.08 7.18 -16.29
C SER A 158 18.60 8.40 -17.03
N GLY A 159 18.87 8.21 -18.32
CA GLY A 159 19.40 9.24 -19.21
C GLY A 159 20.76 9.80 -18.82
N GLY A 160 21.68 8.91 -18.42
CA GLY A 160 23.09 9.26 -18.19
C GLY A 160 23.33 10.17 -16.98
N ARG A 161 22.36 10.29 -16.08
CA ARG A 161 22.55 10.91 -14.76
C ARG A 161 23.28 9.96 -13.82
N VAL A 162 24.09 10.49 -12.92
CA VAL A 162 24.83 9.72 -11.91
C VAL A 162 24.71 10.34 -10.51
N GLY A 163 24.98 9.56 -9.47
CA GLY A 163 25.15 10.05 -8.10
C GLY A 163 23.94 9.84 -7.19
N SER A 164 23.85 10.61 -6.09
CA SER A 164 22.77 10.47 -5.08
C SER A 164 22.62 9.06 -4.51
N TYR A 165 23.75 8.46 -4.13
CA TYR A 165 23.80 7.07 -3.68
C TYR A 165 23.14 6.84 -2.32
N VAL A 166 22.55 5.67 -2.15
CA VAL A 166 21.98 5.17 -0.90
C VAL A 166 22.79 3.98 -0.39
N SER A 167 22.93 3.88 0.93
CA SER A 167 23.68 2.79 1.57
C SER A 167 23.00 1.44 1.32
N THR A 168 23.82 0.39 1.30
CA THR A 168 23.39 -1.02 1.26
C THR A 168 23.41 -1.67 2.66
N ASP A 169 23.25 -0.83 3.69
CA ASP A 169 23.27 -1.16 5.10
C ASP A 169 24.48 -2.04 5.48
N ALA A 170 24.27 -3.34 5.70
CA ALA A 170 25.30 -4.27 6.19
C ALA A 170 26.23 -4.81 5.10
N VAL A 171 25.88 -4.68 3.82
CA VAL A 171 26.73 -5.15 2.70
C VAL A 171 27.68 -4.03 2.29
N ASN A 172 28.97 -4.13 2.62
CA ASN A 172 29.94 -3.13 2.20
C ASN A 172 30.44 -3.41 0.77
N LEU A 173 29.93 -2.65 -0.21
CA LEU A 173 30.36 -2.74 -1.62
C LEU A 173 31.82 -2.33 -1.84
N ALA A 174 32.41 -1.59 -0.91
CA ALA A 174 33.82 -1.20 -0.92
C ALA A 174 34.71 -2.11 -0.03
N SER A 175 34.25 -3.30 0.34
CA SER A 175 35.04 -4.27 1.14
C SER A 175 36.15 -4.97 0.36
N GLY A 176 36.02 -5.05 -0.96
CA GLY A 176 36.85 -5.88 -1.84
C GLY A 176 36.44 -7.36 -1.86
N HIS A 177 35.41 -7.74 -1.08
CA HIS A 177 34.83 -9.07 -1.13
C HIS A 177 34.03 -9.27 -2.44
N PRO A 178 33.92 -10.51 -2.94
CA PRO A 178 32.95 -10.84 -3.97
C PRO A 178 31.52 -10.65 -3.45
N ILE A 179 30.79 -9.75 -4.09
CA ILE A 179 29.38 -9.46 -3.81
C ILE A 179 28.53 -10.08 -4.91
N ARG A 180 27.72 -11.08 -4.56
CA ARG A 180 26.72 -11.62 -5.47
C ARG A 180 25.58 -10.63 -5.62
N VAL A 181 25.34 -10.16 -6.83
CA VAL A 181 24.25 -9.26 -7.21
C VAL A 181 23.21 -10.06 -7.98
N LYS A 182 21.97 -10.05 -7.51
CA LYS A 182 20.79 -10.56 -8.21
C LYS A 182 19.81 -9.43 -8.42
N LEU A 183 19.42 -9.25 -9.67
CA LEU A 183 18.43 -8.28 -10.11
C LEU A 183 17.23 -9.03 -10.64
N TYR A 184 16.05 -8.68 -10.16
CA TYR A 184 14.78 -9.12 -10.73
C TYR A 184 13.96 -7.87 -11.04
N TYR A 185 13.67 -7.63 -12.31
CA TYR A 185 12.81 -6.54 -12.74
C TYR A 185 11.47 -7.13 -13.18
N ASP A 186 10.41 -6.79 -12.46
CA ASP A 186 9.04 -7.29 -12.70
C ASP A 186 8.24 -6.42 -13.70
N GLY A 187 8.88 -5.41 -14.28
CA GLY A 187 8.26 -4.42 -15.14
C GLY A 187 7.78 -3.17 -14.41
N VAL A 188 7.87 -3.15 -13.09
CA VAL A 188 7.49 -2.01 -12.23
C VAL A 188 8.67 -1.59 -11.37
N ASP A 189 9.22 -2.58 -10.70
CA ASP A 189 10.17 -2.43 -9.65
C ASP A 189 11.39 -3.31 -9.93
N LEU A 190 12.56 -2.75 -9.66
CA LEU A 190 13.79 -3.50 -9.55
C LEU A 190 13.93 -4.04 -8.13
N HIS A 191 14.00 -5.35 -8.02
CA HIS A 191 14.40 -6.06 -6.83
C HIS A 191 15.91 -6.27 -6.92
N ILE A 192 16.63 -5.72 -5.95
CA ILE A 192 18.09 -5.79 -5.86
C ILE A 192 18.40 -6.64 -4.63
N ASP A 193 19.07 -7.77 -4.82
CA ASP A 193 19.53 -8.68 -3.78
C ASP A 193 21.06 -8.80 -3.85
N LEU A 194 21.71 -8.37 -2.77
CA LEU A 194 23.16 -8.31 -2.62
C LEU A 194 23.56 -9.23 -1.48
N ARG A 195 24.53 -10.09 -1.73
CA ARG A 195 25.12 -10.94 -0.69
C ARG A 195 26.63 -10.87 -0.75
N ASP A 196 27.23 -10.42 0.34
CA ASP A 196 28.67 -10.58 0.55
C ASP A 196 28.96 -12.07 0.74
N GLN A 197 29.75 -12.64 -0.17
CA GLN A 197 30.02 -14.07 -0.18
C GLN A 197 31.04 -14.51 0.87
N ILE A 198 31.73 -13.57 1.52
CA ILE A 198 32.69 -13.83 2.61
C ILE A 198 32.00 -13.68 3.96
N THR A 199 31.36 -12.53 4.22
CA THR A 199 30.74 -12.26 5.53
C THR A 199 29.35 -12.87 5.67
N GLY A 200 28.71 -13.24 4.56
CA GLY A 200 27.33 -13.70 4.52
C GLY A 200 26.29 -12.60 4.73
N GLN A 201 26.71 -11.34 4.90
CA GLN A 201 25.81 -10.20 5.02
C GLN A 201 24.93 -10.07 3.78
N HIS A 202 23.69 -9.65 4.01
CA HIS A 202 22.65 -9.64 2.99
C HIS A 202 21.92 -8.30 3.01
N PHE A 203 21.68 -7.77 1.82
CA PHE A 203 20.89 -6.58 1.59
C PHE A 203 19.92 -6.89 0.45
N ALA A 204 18.63 -6.65 0.67
CA ALA A 204 17.61 -6.84 -0.34
C ALA A 204 16.62 -5.68 -0.32
N VAL A 205 16.29 -5.18 -1.51
CA VAL A 205 15.44 -4.01 -1.63
C VAL A 205 14.63 -4.02 -2.92
N LYS A 206 13.42 -3.48 -2.86
CA LYS A 206 12.54 -3.29 -4.00
C LYS A 206 12.40 -1.78 -4.28
N ARG A 207 12.55 -1.37 -5.55
CA ARG A 207 12.51 0.03 -5.96
C ARG A 207 11.75 0.23 -7.25
N PRO A 208 10.86 1.24 -7.33
CA PRO A 208 10.31 1.67 -8.61
C PRO A 208 11.46 2.01 -9.56
N TRP A 209 11.45 1.40 -10.73
CA TRP A 209 12.45 1.64 -11.75
C TRP A 209 11.77 1.49 -13.09
N ALA A 210 11.68 2.57 -13.86
CA ALA A 210 10.90 2.60 -15.10
C ALA A 210 11.81 2.74 -16.34
N PRO A 211 12.72 1.78 -16.60
CA PRO A 211 13.67 1.86 -17.71
C PRO A 211 12.97 2.08 -19.06
N LEU A 212 11.79 1.47 -19.27
CA LEU A 212 11.01 1.64 -20.50
C LEU A 212 10.56 3.07 -20.75
N ALA A 213 10.25 3.83 -19.69
CA ALA A 213 9.80 5.21 -19.82
C ALA A 213 10.90 6.15 -20.36
N HIS A 214 12.17 5.78 -20.15
CA HIS A 214 13.33 6.57 -20.55
C HIS A 214 14.01 6.03 -21.82
N ILE A 215 14.00 4.70 -22.00
CA ILE A 215 14.58 4.03 -23.17
C ILE A 215 13.61 4.07 -24.36
N GLY A 216 12.30 4.09 -24.11
CA GLY A 216 11.25 4.17 -25.13
C GLY A 216 11.06 2.91 -25.99
N LYS A 217 11.77 1.81 -25.70
CA LYS A 217 11.69 0.55 -26.44
C LYS A 217 11.74 -0.65 -25.49
N GLU A 218 10.99 -1.70 -25.80
CA GLU A 218 11.00 -2.97 -25.04
C GLU A 218 12.28 -3.79 -25.21
N ARG A 219 13.09 -3.47 -26.23
CA ARG A 219 14.38 -4.11 -26.47
C ARG A 219 15.52 -3.10 -26.35
N ALA A 220 16.54 -3.42 -25.57
CA ALA A 220 17.71 -2.56 -25.34
C ALA A 220 19.00 -3.39 -25.25
N PHE A 221 20.14 -2.74 -25.46
CA PHE A 221 21.44 -3.32 -25.14
C PHE A 221 21.60 -3.40 -23.63
N VAL A 222 22.15 -4.51 -23.14
CA VAL A 222 22.37 -4.73 -21.71
C VAL A 222 23.85 -4.94 -21.48
N GLY A 223 24.38 -4.30 -20.45
CA GLY A 223 25.81 -4.32 -20.22
C GLY A 223 26.25 -3.58 -18.97
N PHE A 224 27.53 -3.24 -18.96
CA PHE A 224 28.18 -2.60 -17.84
C PHE A 224 29.04 -1.43 -18.32
N THR A 225 29.17 -0.42 -17.47
CA THR A 225 30.15 0.65 -17.62
C THR A 225 30.97 0.77 -16.34
N GLY A 226 32.19 1.29 -16.44
CA GLY A 226 33.04 1.59 -15.29
C GLY A 226 33.84 2.85 -15.51
N GLY A 227 34.22 3.49 -14.40
CA GLY A 227 35.05 4.69 -14.43
C GLY A 227 36.03 4.74 -13.25
N SER A 228 37.21 5.29 -13.52
CA SER A 228 38.18 5.71 -12.49
C SER A 228 38.59 7.16 -12.73
N GLY A 229 38.90 7.88 -11.66
CA GLY A 229 39.32 9.28 -11.70
C GLY A 229 40.76 9.43 -11.20
N GLY A 230 40.99 10.41 -10.33
CA GLY A 230 42.27 10.55 -9.62
C GLY A 230 42.50 9.49 -8.54
N LEU A 231 41.43 8.86 -8.05
CA LEU A 231 41.47 7.65 -7.25
C LEU A 231 41.00 6.47 -8.08
N VAL A 232 41.52 5.28 -7.78
CA VAL A 232 41.41 4.12 -8.66
C VAL A 232 41.01 2.87 -7.88
N ALA A 233 40.30 1.98 -8.57
CA ALA A 233 40.04 0.63 -8.14
C ALA A 233 39.91 -0.24 -9.39
N ARG A 234 40.37 -1.49 -9.31
CA ARG A 234 40.06 -2.48 -10.32
C ARG A 234 38.65 -2.98 -10.09
N GLN A 235 37.80 -2.93 -11.10
CA GLN A 235 36.41 -3.37 -10.98
C GLN A 235 36.14 -4.54 -11.91
N GLN A 236 35.62 -5.61 -11.32
CA GLN A 236 35.50 -6.89 -11.97
C GLN A 236 34.08 -7.43 -11.82
N ILE A 237 33.56 -7.98 -12.91
CA ILE A 237 32.28 -8.68 -12.99
C ILE A 237 32.54 -10.11 -13.41
N THR A 238 32.01 -11.07 -12.67
CA THR A 238 32.08 -12.50 -13.02
C THR A 238 30.71 -13.14 -13.01
N GLY A 239 30.55 -14.21 -13.80
CA GLY A 239 29.31 -15.00 -13.80
C GLY A 239 28.05 -14.21 -14.21
N PHE A 240 28.19 -13.24 -15.11
CA PHE A 240 27.05 -12.49 -15.62
C PHE A 240 26.08 -13.41 -16.38
N SER A 241 24.81 -13.31 -16.03
CA SER A 241 23.70 -13.92 -16.73
C SER A 241 22.57 -12.92 -16.84
N TYR A 242 21.86 -12.98 -17.95
CA TYR A 242 20.67 -12.18 -18.21
C TYR A 242 19.62 -13.06 -18.87
N GLN A 243 18.44 -13.09 -18.27
CA GLN A 243 17.30 -13.83 -18.76
C GLN A 243 16.12 -12.88 -18.90
N PRO A 244 15.72 -12.51 -20.13
CA PRO A 244 14.44 -11.89 -20.34
C PRO A 244 13.35 -12.84 -19.85
N LEU A 245 12.43 -12.32 -19.05
CA LEU A 245 11.28 -13.08 -18.63
C LEU A 245 10.24 -12.98 -19.76
N PRO A 246 9.60 -14.09 -20.17
CA PRO A 246 8.50 -14.02 -21.11
C PRO A 246 7.50 -12.93 -20.68
N SER A 247 7.04 -12.10 -21.61
CA SER A 247 5.93 -11.16 -21.34
C SER A 247 4.66 -11.89 -20.86
N THR A 248 4.63 -13.22 -20.97
CA THR A 248 3.61 -14.16 -20.50
C THR A 248 3.90 -14.82 -19.14
N THR A 249 5.08 -14.67 -18.53
CA THR A 249 5.36 -15.17 -17.17
C THR A 249 4.81 -14.30 -16.04
N LEU A 250 4.14 -13.19 -16.38
CA LEU A 250 3.30 -12.44 -15.44
C LEU A 250 1.92 -13.09 -15.22
N ALA A 251 1.58 -14.17 -15.94
CA ALA A 251 0.35 -14.94 -15.69
C ALA A 251 0.35 -15.67 -14.34
N ASN A 252 1.50 -15.77 -13.66
CA ASN A 252 1.65 -16.39 -12.34
C ASN A 252 1.99 -15.40 -11.21
N GLU A 253 2.01 -14.09 -11.48
CA GLU A 253 2.07 -13.12 -10.40
C GLU A 253 0.67 -12.92 -9.82
N ALA A 254 0.53 -13.16 -8.51
CA ALA A 254 -0.73 -12.98 -7.83
C ALA A 254 -1.17 -11.51 -7.97
N PRO A 255 -2.38 -11.17 -8.44
CA PRO A 255 -2.75 -9.81 -8.84
C PRO A 255 -2.47 -8.69 -7.84
N ALA A 256 -2.40 -8.99 -6.53
CA ALA A 256 -2.00 -8.02 -5.52
C ALA A 256 -0.55 -7.51 -5.68
N SER A 257 0.36 -8.23 -6.36
CA SER A 257 1.72 -7.75 -6.64
C SER A 257 1.74 -6.59 -7.63
N LEU A 258 0.69 -6.46 -8.45
CA LEU A 258 0.55 -5.43 -9.47
C LEU A 258 -0.11 -4.15 -8.94
N VAL A 259 -0.50 -4.10 -7.67
CA VAL A 259 -1.12 -2.90 -7.08
C VAL A 259 -0.05 -1.95 -6.57
N ASN A 260 -0.13 -0.68 -7.00
CA ASN A 260 0.64 0.41 -6.44
C ASN A 260 -0.24 1.27 -5.52
N VAL A 261 -0.16 1.02 -4.22
CA VAL A 261 -0.93 1.73 -3.17
C VAL A 261 -0.61 3.23 -3.04
N PHE A 262 0.45 3.72 -3.69
CA PHE A 262 0.78 5.15 -3.72
C PHE A 262 0.08 5.91 -4.85
N THR A 263 -0.57 5.22 -5.79
CA THR A 263 -1.29 5.86 -6.88
C THR A 263 -2.46 6.68 -6.32
N GLY A 264 -2.54 7.97 -6.66
CA GLY A 264 -3.58 8.87 -6.15
C GLY A 264 -3.21 9.64 -4.88
N THR A 265 -2.01 9.42 -4.32
CA THR A 265 -1.55 10.09 -3.08
C THR A 265 -0.82 11.43 -3.29
N LEU A 266 -0.53 11.84 -4.53
CA LEU A 266 0.25 13.06 -4.82
C LEU A 266 -0.59 14.35 -4.87
N LYS A 267 -1.68 14.35 -5.65
CA LYS A 267 -2.60 15.49 -5.80
C LYS A 267 -3.93 15.02 -6.37
N GLY A 268 -5.04 15.48 -5.82
CA GLY A 268 -6.38 15.34 -6.39
C GLY A 268 -7.03 13.96 -6.25
N GLY A 269 -6.25 12.90 -5.98
CA GLY A 269 -6.80 11.57 -5.74
C GLY A 269 -7.31 11.35 -4.31
N ASN A 270 -6.70 12.03 -3.32
CA ASN A 270 -6.99 11.91 -1.89
C ASN A 270 -7.08 10.43 -1.45
N MET A 271 -6.01 9.68 -1.73
CA MET A 271 -5.86 8.28 -1.33
C MET A 271 -4.87 8.14 -0.16
N PHE A 272 -4.88 6.97 0.48
CA PHE A 272 -3.92 6.62 1.52
C PHE A 272 -3.17 5.32 1.16
N PRO A 273 -1.87 5.19 1.47
CA PRO A 273 -1.08 4.00 1.12
C PRO A 273 -1.09 2.90 2.18
N GLY A 274 -1.82 3.12 3.29
CA GLY A 274 -1.88 2.23 4.44
C GLY A 274 -2.47 0.85 4.17
N ALA A 275 -2.36 0.00 5.18
CA ALA A 275 -2.88 -1.36 5.15
C ALA A 275 -4.39 -1.39 5.44
N SER A 276 -5.14 -1.99 4.52
CA SER A 276 -6.55 -2.34 4.70
C SER A 276 -6.83 -3.74 4.16
N ALA A 277 -7.84 -4.43 4.70
CA ALA A 277 -8.43 -5.60 4.06
C ALA A 277 -9.48 -5.16 3.03
N PRO A 278 -9.87 -5.99 2.04
CA PRO A 278 -10.95 -5.62 1.13
C PRO A 278 -12.22 -5.26 1.91
N PHE A 279 -12.77 -4.08 1.62
CA PHE A 279 -13.92 -3.47 2.31
C PHE A 279 -13.77 -3.35 3.84
N GLY A 280 -12.55 -3.38 4.37
CA GLY A 280 -12.26 -3.41 5.81
C GLY A 280 -12.72 -2.17 6.55
N MET A 281 -13.11 -2.34 7.82
CA MET A 281 -13.39 -1.25 8.76
C MET A 281 -12.12 -0.46 9.10
N VAL A 282 -10.97 -1.13 9.17
CA VAL A 282 -9.66 -0.53 9.47
C VAL A 282 -8.91 -0.13 8.20
N GLN A 283 -8.40 1.09 8.18
CA GLN A 283 -7.49 1.61 7.16
C GLN A 283 -6.21 2.12 7.86
N LEU A 284 -5.37 1.21 8.34
CA LEU A 284 -4.19 1.56 9.15
C LEU A 284 -3.08 2.19 8.27
N SER A 285 -2.96 3.51 8.32
CA SER A 285 -2.14 4.31 7.40
C SER A 285 -1.28 5.34 8.11
N PRO A 286 -0.17 5.80 7.49
CA PRO A 286 0.54 7.02 7.93
C PRO A 286 -0.31 8.29 7.79
N ASP A 287 -0.10 9.20 8.73
CA ASP A 287 -0.56 10.59 8.69
C ASP A 287 0.65 11.50 8.40
N THR A 288 0.57 12.32 7.35
CA THR A 288 1.53 13.35 6.98
C THR A 288 0.93 14.74 7.16
N ARG A 289 1.79 15.76 7.17
CA ARG A 289 1.42 17.14 7.52
C ARG A 289 0.25 17.70 6.70
N ASP A 290 0.26 17.47 5.39
CA ASP A 290 -0.67 18.09 4.44
C ASP A 290 -1.67 17.07 3.86
N GLY A 291 -1.69 15.84 4.38
CA GLY A 291 -2.63 14.79 3.94
C GLY A 291 -4.03 15.01 4.50
N SER A 292 -5.01 15.36 3.64
CA SER A 292 -6.39 15.58 4.08
C SER A 292 -7.05 14.30 4.61
N VAL A 293 -6.76 13.16 4.01
CA VAL A 293 -7.19 11.82 4.41
C VAL A 293 -6.00 10.99 4.91
N GLY A 294 -5.10 11.64 5.63
CA GLY A 294 -3.93 11.02 6.24
C GLY A 294 -2.67 11.33 5.47
N TYR A 295 -2.59 11.02 4.17
CA TYR A 295 -1.29 10.99 3.48
C TYR A 295 -1.21 11.89 2.23
N SER A 296 -0.05 12.54 2.06
CA SER A 296 0.38 13.25 0.85
C SER A 296 1.78 12.79 0.45
N TRP A 297 1.95 12.28 -0.77
CA TRP A 297 3.26 11.86 -1.32
C TRP A 297 4.24 13.02 -1.48
N ARG A 298 3.78 14.27 -1.46
CA ARG A 298 4.69 15.43 -1.49
C ARG A 298 5.40 15.63 -0.17
N ASP A 299 4.82 15.14 0.91
CA ASP A 299 5.30 15.44 2.24
C ASP A 299 6.60 14.68 2.52
N ARG A 300 7.41 15.25 3.40
CA ARG A 300 8.66 14.65 3.87
C ARG A 300 8.68 14.45 5.38
N GLN A 301 7.53 14.64 6.02
CA GLN A 301 7.33 14.47 7.44
C GLN A 301 6.09 13.60 7.70
N ILE A 302 6.29 12.54 8.48
CA ILE A 302 5.22 11.72 9.04
C ILE A 302 4.97 12.21 10.47
N LEU A 303 3.69 12.39 10.80
CA LEU A 303 3.22 12.75 12.14
C LEU A 303 3.11 11.48 13.00
N GLY A 304 2.56 10.41 12.43
CA GLY A 304 2.35 9.11 13.05
C GLY A 304 1.46 8.24 12.18
N PHE A 305 0.64 7.39 12.81
CA PHE A 305 -0.20 6.41 12.13
C PHE A 305 -1.55 6.33 12.82
N SER A 306 -2.63 6.20 12.05
CA SER A 306 -4.00 6.13 12.57
C SER A 306 -4.81 5.01 11.90
N MET A 307 -5.94 4.66 12.50
CA MET A 307 -6.70 3.44 12.18
C MET A 307 -7.82 3.64 11.16
N LEU A 308 -8.27 4.88 10.94
CA LEU A 308 -9.42 5.21 10.08
C LEU A 308 -9.07 6.28 9.05
N HIS A 309 -9.41 6.00 7.79
CA HIS A 309 -9.23 6.91 6.66
C HIS A 309 -10.31 6.67 5.60
N MET A 310 -10.81 7.74 4.99
CA MET A 310 -11.65 7.63 3.79
C MET A 310 -10.83 7.74 2.50
N SER A 311 -11.23 6.99 1.49
CA SER A 311 -10.58 6.97 0.17
C SER A 311 -11.31 7.91 -0.78
N SER A 312 -10.56 8.79 -1.45
CA SER A 312 -11.02 9.67 -2.52
C SER A 312 -12.11 10.69 -2.17
N VAL A 313 -12.19 11.11 -0.91
CA VAL A 313 -13.13 12.16 -0.49
C VAL A 313 -12.55 13.57 -0.63
N GLY A 314 -13.43 14.55 -0.80
CA GLY A 314 -13.06 15.95 -1.12
C GLY A 314 -12.58 16.82 0.05
N ASP A 315 -12.64 16.33 1.28
CA ASP A 315 -12.30 17.05 2.52
C ASP A 315 -11.58 16.12 3.51
N ARG A 316 -11.25 16.61 4.71
CA ARG A 316 -10.61 15.82 5.76
C ARG A 316 -11.57 14.81 6.39
N ASP A 317 -11.07 13.60 6.64
CA ASP A 317 -11.77 12.56 7.40
C ASP A 317 -10.78 11.62 8.08
N GLY A 318 -11.19 11.03 9.20
CA GLY A 318 -10.43 10.00 9.91
C GLY A 318 -9.32 10.55 10.80
N GLY A 319 -8.20 9.83 10.88
CA GLY A 319 -7.10 10.14 11.80
C GLY A 319 -7.29 9.53 13.19
N ASP A 320 -8.36 8.78 13.42
CA ASP A 320 -8.74 8.24 14.72
C ASP A 320 -7.80 7.13 15.21
N VAL A 321 -7.68 7.03 16.53
CA VAL A 321 -6.83 6.03 17.20
C VAL A 321 -5.38 6.15 16.72
N PHE A 322 -4.86 7.38 16.82
CA PHE A 322 -3.53 7.77 16.39
C PHE A 322 -2.44 7.31 17.36
N PHE A 323 -1.31 6.85 16.83
CA PHE A 323 -0.09 6.56 17.58
C PHE A 323 1.17 6.92 16.81
N THR A 324 2.26 7.13 17.53
CA THR A 324 3.60 7.29 16.96
C THR A 324 4.65 6.65 17.88
N ALA A 325 5.87 6.47 17.38
CA ALA A 325 6.95 5.83 18.10
C ALA A 325 8.16 6.78 18.21
N THR A 326 8.72 6.89 19.41
CA THR A 326 9.90 7.74 19.66
C THR A 326 10.97 6.98 20.43
N THR A 327 12.17 7.57 20.54
CA THR A 327 13.22 7.06 21.42
C THR A 327 13.72 8.13 22.39
N GLY A 328 14.27 7.70 23.52
CA GLY A 328 14.84 8.61 24.51
C GLY A 328 13.79 9.19 25.46
N PRO A 329 14.04 10.37 26.07
CA PRO A 329 13.10 11.01 26.99
C PRO A 329 11.73 11.24 26.36
N ILE A 330 10.68 11.15 27.17
CA ILE A 330 9.31 11.42 26.73
C ILE A 330 9.13 12.91 26.41
N ASN A 331 8.70 13.20 25.19
CA ASN A 331 8.27 14.52 24.75
C ASN A 331 6.99 14.37 23.94
N VAL A 332 5.91 15.01 24.41
CA VAL A 332 4.56 14.90 23.83
C VAL A 332 4.15 16.12 23.02
N ALA A 333 5.07 17.08 22.83
CA ALA A 333 4.84 18.17 21.89
C ALA A 333 4.82 17.61 20.45
N PRO A 334 3.81 17.95 19.61
CA PRO A 334 3.72 17.43 18.25
C PRO A 334 5.00 17.54 17.43
N ALA A 335 5.60 18.73 17.42
CA ALA A 335 6.86 18.98 16.71
C ALA A 335 8.03 18.07 17.15
N ALA A 336 7.98 17.49 18.37
CA ALA A 336 9.03 16.64 18.89
C ALA A 336 8.93 15.17 18.46
N TYR A 337 7.73 14.70 18.10
CA TYR A 337 7.53 13.31 17.67
C TYR A 337 7.27 13.16 16.17
N HIS A 338 7.15 14.26 15.41
CA HIS A 338 7.14 14.21 13.96
C HIS A 338 8.51 13.74 13.44
N SER A 339 8.50 12.82 12.48
CA SER A 339 9.73 12.28 11.90
C SER A 339 9.86 12.65 10.42
N PRO A 340 11.05 13.08 9.97
CA PRO A 340 11.35 13.05 8.55
C PRO A 340 11.30 11.60 8.03
N PHE A 341 10.86 11.43 6.79
CA PHE A 341 10.92 10.16 6.08
C PHE A 341 11.35 10.38 4.62
N SER A 342 11.65 9.30 3.93
CA SER A 342 12.00 9.30 2.52
C SER A 342 11.28 8.16 1.83
N HIS A 343 10.77 8.37 0.63
CA HIS A 343 10.19 7.31 -0.19
C HIS A 343 11.20 6.21 -0.53
N TRP A 344 12.51 6.50 -0.43
CA TRP A 344 13.55 5.47 -0.50
C TRP A 344 13.47 4.46 0.65
N HIS A 345 12.91 4.82 1.80
CA HIS A 345 12.71 3.90 2.92
C HIS A 345 11.24 3.63 3.19
N GLU A 346 10.41 3.72 2.15
CA GLU A 346 8.97 3.50 2.18
C GLU A 346 8.57 2.45 1.15
N SER A 347 7.61 1.60 1.49
CA SER A 347 7.05 0.60 0.58
C SER A 347 5.64 0.23 0.99
N GLY A 348 4.82 -0.22 0.02
CA GLY A 348 3.45 -0.63 0.27
C GLY A 348 2.97 -1.66 -0.75
N ASN A 349 2.03 -2.50 -0.34
CA ASN A 349 1.27 -3.42 -1.19
C ASN A 349 -0.09 -3.70 -0.51
N PRO A 350 -1.09 -4.29 -1.19
CA PRO A 350 -2.41 -4.52 -0.60
C PRO A 350 -2.35 -5.23 0.75
N GLY A 351 -2.81 -4.56 1.80
CA GLY A 351 -2.80 -5.05 3.18
C GLY A 351 -1.46 -4.88 3.93
N TYR A 352 -0.50 -4.13 3.39
CA TYR A 352 0.79 -3.87 4.04
C TYR A 352 1.38 -2.50 3.68
N TYR A 353 1.93 -1.82 4.68
CA TYR A 353 2.70 -0.60 4.52
C TYR A 353 3.97 -0.66 5.37
N GLN A 354 5.05 -0.01 4.93
CA GLN A 354 6.28 0.17 5.70
C GLN A 354 6.91 1.51 5.44
N VAL A 355 7.48 2.10 6.50
CA VAL A 355 8.31 3.30 6.42
C VAL A 355 9.37 3.31 7.51
N ARG A 356 10.53 3.90 7.22
CA ARG A 356 11.55 4.22 8.23
C ARG A 356 11.37 5.66 8.69
N LEU A 357 11.10 5.84 9.98
CA LEU A 357 11.17 7.13 10.67
C LEU A 357 12.64 7.51 10.80
N LEU A 358 13.17 8.38 9.94
CA LEU A 358 14.61 8.68 9.86
C LEU A 358 15.15 9.33 11.14
N LYS A 359 14.29 10.04 11.88
CA LYS A 359 14.58 10.49 13.25
C LYS A 359 13.36 10.13 14.09
N PRO A 360 13.41 9.01 14.84
CA PRO A 360 14.60 8.57 15.59
C PRO A 360 15.27 7.27 15.11
N ASP A 361 15.14 6.89 13.84
CA ASP A 361 15.61 5.61 13.28
C ASP A 361 14.78 4.39 13.71
N ILE A 362 13.46 4.46 13.49
CA ILE A 362 12.53 3.36 13.76
C ILE A 362 11.94 2.85 12.45
N ASN A 363 12.03 1.55 12.19
CA ASN A 363 11.29 0.93 11.09
C ASN A 363 9.89 0.56 11.55
N VAL A 364 8.87 1.06 10.84
CA VAL A 364 7.45 0.81 11.10
C VAL A 364 6.88 -0.03 9.97
N GLN A 365 6.19 -1.10 10.32
CA GLN A 365 5.49 -1.96 9.38
C GLN A 365 4.05 -2.16 9.85
N LEU A 366 3.09 -2.03 8.94
CA LEU A 366 1.66 -2.07 9.22
C LEU A 366 1.00 -3.19 8.41
N THR A 367 0.00 -3.83 8.99
CA THR A 367 -0.94 -4.72 8.30
C THR A 367 -2.29 -4.64 9.00
N ALA A 368 -3.38 -5.07 8.35
CA ALA A 368 -4.73 -4.99 8.91
C ALA A 368 -5.59 -6.18 8.51
N SER A 369 -6.48 -6.61 9.42
CA SER A 369 -7.67 -7.42 9.14
C SER A 369 -8.89 -6.50 8.99
N LEU A 370 -10.11 -7.04 9.00
CA LEU A 370 -11.32 -6.23 8.80
C LEU A 370 -11.49 -5.21 9.92
N HIS A 371 -11.32 -5.60 11.18
CA HIS A 371 -11.63 -4.79 12.37
C HIS A 371 -10.42 -4.49 13.26
N ALA A 372 -9.23 -4.97 12.88
CA ALA A 372 -8.02 -4.79 13.67
C ALA A 372 -6.78 -4.51 12.80
N GLY A 373 -5.88 -3.72 13.34
CA GLY A 373 -4.58 -3.38 12.78
C GLY A 373 -3.44 -3.99 13.58
N VAL A 374 -2.31 -4.24 12.93
CA VAL A 374 -1.08 -4.70 13.58
C VAL A 374 0.09 -3.87 13.10
N ALA A 375 0.73 -3.15 14.01
CA ALA A 375 1.99 -2.47 13.78
C ALA A 375 3.16 -3.30 14.33
N ARG A 376 4.26 -3.40 13.57
CA ARG A 376 5.55 -3.91 14.04
C ARG A 376 6.55 -2.78 13.99
N LEU A 377 7.02 -2.39 15.17
CA LEU A 377 7.98 -1.31 15.39
C LEU A 377 9.34 -1.91 15.70
N THR A 378 10.37 -1.52 14.94
CA THR A 378 11.74 -1.94 15.17
C THR A 378 12.54 -0.76 15.69
N PHE A 379 12.89 -0.81 16.97
CA PHE A 379 13.64 0.24 17.65
C PHE A 379 15.16 -0.04 17.58
N PRO A 380 15.99 1.01 17.47
CA PRO A 380 17.43 0.86 17.49
C PRO A 380 17.93 0.46 18.88
N ALA A 381 19.13 -0.13 18.95
CA ALA A 381 19.76 -0.50 20.21
C ALA A 381 20.18 0.74 21.03
N GLY A 382 20.38 0.56 22.33
CA GLY A 382 20.97 1.55 23.22
C GLY A 382 20.05 2.72 23.60
N ARG A 383 18.79 2.74 23.15
CA ARG A 383 17.84 3.81 23.45
C ARG A 383 16.56 3.29 24.09
N GLN A 384 16.00 4.10 25.00
CA GLN A 384 14.64 3.89 25.50
C GLN A 384 13.68 3.90 24.32
N ALA A 385 12.77 2.93 24.26
CA ALA A 385 11.73 2.85 23.24
C ALA A 385 10.42 3.37 23.83
N ASN A 386 9.71 4.23 23.09
CA ASN A 386 8.43 4.79 23.49
C ASN A 386 7.38 4.57 22.41
N LEU A 387 6.16 4.29 22.84
CA LEU A 387 4.96 4.50 22.02
C LEU A 387 4.17 5.66 22.64
N LEU A 388 3.85 6.66 21.82
CA LEU A 388 2.96 7.74 22.19
C LEU A 388 1.60 7.51 21.51
N VAL A 389 0.52 7.75 22.24
CA VAL A 389 -0.86 7.71 21.74
C VAL A 389 -1.53 9.06 21.99
N PRO A 390 -1.22 10.10 21.17
CA PRO A 390 -1.96 11.37 21.15
C PRO A 390 -3.41 11.17 20.69
N ILE A 391 -4.27 10.71 21.58
CA ILE A 391 -5.61 10.22 21.22
C ILE A 391 -6.57 11.33 20.74
N SER A 392 -6.27 12.60 21.03
CA SER A 392 -7.00 13.75 20.45
C SER A 392 -6.49 14.20 19.09
N HIS A 393 -5.50 13.52 18.50
CA HIS A 393 -5.15 13.72 17.10
C HIS A 393 -6.23 13.09 16.24
N THR A 394 -6.79 13.89 15.34
CA THR A 394 -7.75 13.50 14.30
C THR A 394 -7.49 14.39 13.09
N LEU A 395 -7.87 13.96 11.89
CA LEU A 395 -7.79 14.80 10.69
C LEU A 395 -8.93 15.82 10.63
N THR A 396 -9.98 15.63 11.43
CA THR A 396 -11.10 16.56 11.60
C THR A 396 -10.98 17.30 12.95
N SER A 397 -12.02 17.25 13.78
CA SER A 397 -12.03 17.81 15.13
C SER A 397 -12.43 16.76 16.16
N THR A 398 -11.76 16.78 17.32
CA THR A 398 -12.07 15.89 18.44
C THR A 398 -13.02 16.58 19.42
N ARG A 399 -14.13 15.91 19.74
CA ARG A 399 -15.10 16.37 20.75
C ARG A 399 -14.86 15.78 22.14
N GLN A 400 -14.35 14.56 22.19
CA GLN A 400 -14.04 13.88 23.45
C GLN A 400 -12.98 12.84 23.16
N ALA A 401 -12.04 12.66 24.08
CA ALA A 401 -11.13 11.53 24.02
C ALA A 401 -10.82 11.01 25.42
N GLN A 402 -10.62 9.70 25.52
CA GLN A 402 -10.24 9.02 26.75
C GLN A 402 -9.23 7.92 26.44
N ILE A 403 -8.29 7.72 27.34
CA ILE A 403 -7.35 6.62 27.27
C ILE A 403 -6.97 6.15 28.67
N GLU A 404 -6.90 4.84 28.83
CA GLU A 404 -6.49 4.13 30.03
C GLU A 404 -5.39 3.11 29.69
N ILE A 405 -4.39 3.02 30.55
CA ILE A 405 -3.30 2.06 30.52
C ILE A 405 -3.63 0.92 31.50
N ILE A 406 -3.74 -0.30 30.97
CA ILE A 406 -4.20 -1.49 31.70
C ILE A 406 -3.03 -2.45 31.89
N GLY A 407 -2.59 -2.60 33.13
CA GLY A 407 -1.46 -3.47 33.49
C GLY A 407 -0.16 -3.04 32.82
N HIS A 408 0.50 -4.00 32.15
CA HIS A 408 1.82 -3.82 31.51
C HIS A 408 1.82 -4.18 30.01
N HIS A 409 0.66 -4.53 29.44
CA HIS A 409 0.54 -5.05 28.08
C HIS A 409 -0.60 -4.44 27.29
N GLU A 410 -1.39 -3.53 27.86
CA GLU A 410 -2.61 -3.08 27.23
C GLU A 410 -2.89 -1.60 27.50
N SER A 411 -3.52 -0.94 26.52
CA SER A 411 -4.23 0.31 26.72
C SER A 411 -5.57 0.26 25.99
N ALA A 412 -6.54 1.04 26.46
CA ALA A 412 -7.88 1.07 25.88
C ALA A 412 -8.46 2.49 25.98
N GLY A 413 -9.43 2.80 25.14
CA GLY A 413 -10.03 4.13 25.17
C GLY A 413 -11.10 4.36 24.12
N MET A 414 -11.44 5.63 23.94
CA MET A 414 -12.40 6.08 22.94
C MET A 414 -12.02 7.48 22.47
N VAL A 415 -12.18 7.73 21.17
CA VAL A 415 -12.16 9.08 20.59
C VAL A 415 -13.51 9.36 19.94
N LYS A 416 -14.03 10.56 20.16
CA LYS A 416 -15.27 11.05 19.56
C LYS A 416 -14.93 12.19 18.61
N SER A 417 -15.10 11.94 17.33
CA SER A 417 -14.59 12.80 16.25
C SER A 417 -15.72 13.33 15.39
N GLN A 418 -15.49 14.49 14.80
CA GLN A 418 -16.41 15.05 13.81
C GLN A 418 -16.33 14.24 12.51
N ALA A 419 -17.50 14.02 11.93
CA ALA A 419 -17.69 13.45 10.59
C ALA A 419 -17.06 14.30 9.47
N PHE A 420 -17.09 13.74 8.26
CA PHE A 420 -16.54 14.33 7.04
C PHE A 420 -17.07 15.74 6.75
N ALA A 421 -16.16 16.61 6.29
CA ALA A 421 -16.45 17.95 5.78
C ALA A 421 -17.19 18.88 6.78
N PHE A 422 -18.15 19.68 6.30
CA PHE A 422 -18.93 20.64 7.09
C PHE A 422 -20.03 20.00 7.95
N VAL A 423 -20.04 18.67 8.11
CA VAL A 423 -21.08 17.95 8.84
C VAL A 423 -20.83 18.06 10.34
N HIS A 424 -21.77 18.65 11.08
CA HIS A 424 -21.71 18.79 12.54
C HIS A 424 -22.24 17.56 13.29
N GLN A 425 -21.91 16.36 12.82
CA GLN A 425 -22.21 15.08 13.47
C GLN A 425 -20.93 14.48 14.04
N PHE A 426 -21.06 13.73 15.14
CA PHE A 426 -19.92 13.15 15.84
C PHE A 426 -20.13 11.65 16.07
N TYR A 427 -19.12 10.86 15.72
CA TYR A 427 -19.09 9.41 15.95
C TYR A 427 -18.03 9.07 16.99
N SER A 428 -18.18 7.91 17.64
CA SER A 428 -17.22 7.40 18.62
C SER A 428 -16.53 6.16 18.08
N VAL A 429 -15.22 6.09 18.28
CA VAL A 429 -14.38 4.94 17.98
C VAL A 429 -13.75 4.46 19.28
N TYR A 430 -14.14 3.26 19.71
CA TYR A 430 -13.56 2.56 20.84
C TYR A 430 -12.37 1.74 20.37
N PHE A 431 -11.31 1.65 21.17
CA PHE A 431 -10.12 0.89 20.81
C PHE A 431 -9.51 0.13 21.99
N VAL A 432 -8.80 -0.94 21.65
CA VAL A 432 -7.89 -1.66 22.55
C VAL A 432 -6.57 -1.88 21.84
N MET A 433 -5.44 -1.51 22.46
CA MET A 433 -4.08 -1.78 22.00
C MET A 433 -3.41 -2.82 22.88
N GLN A 434 -2.82 -3.86 22.29
CA GLN A 434 -2.04 -4.88 22.97
C GLN A 434 -0.58 -4.87 22.54
N PHE A 435 0.33 -4.89 23.52
CA PHE A 435 1.78 -4.83 23.32
C PHE A 435 2.43 -6.20 23.54
N SER A 436 3.22 -6.64 22.56
CA SER A 436 3.95 -7.92 22.63
C SER A 436 5.05 -8.01 23.70
N LYS A 437 5.42 -6.87 24.31
CA LYS A 437 6.46 -6.77 25.35
C LYS A 437 5.92 -5.97 26.53
N PRO A 438 6.18 -6.38 27.79
CA PRO A 438 5.72 -5.63 28.95
C PRO A 438 6.41 -4.27 29.02
N PHE A 439 5.66 -3.17 29.11
CA PHE A 439 6.25 -1.85 29.35
C PHE A 439 6.58 -1.64 30.83
N THR A 440 7.63 -0.86 31.11
CA THR A 440 8.13 -0.62 32.48
C THR A 440 7.70 0.73 33.02
N THR A 441 7.52 1.72 32.15
CA THR A 441 7.02 3.05 32.53
C THR A 441 5.88 3.45 31.61
N CYS A 442 4.94 4.21 32.16
CA CYS A 442 3.76 4.66 31.44
C CYS A 442 3.21 5.92 32.10
N GLY A 443 2.43 6.70 31.35
CA GLY A 443 1.75 7.86 31.89
C GLY A 443 0.76 8.43 30.89
N SER A 444 0.04 9.45 31.31
CA SER A 444 -0.96 10.14 30.51
C SER A 444 -0.78 11.65 30.61
N TRP A 445 -1.24 12.39 29.62
CA TRP A 445 -1.10 13.84 29.58
C TRP A 445 -2.37 14.56 29.12
N THR A 446 -2.46 15.82 29.54
CA THR A 446 -3.32 16.85 28.96
C THR A 446 -2.46 18.09 28.73
N GLY A 447 -2.51 18.68 27.54
CA GLY A 447 -1.64 19.77 27.13
C GLY A 447 -0.31 19.26 26.57
N GLN A 448 0.76 20.04 26.79
CA GLN A 448 2.10 19.69 26.33
C GLN A 448 3.00 19.13 27.43
N ASP A 449 2.47 19.00 28.65
CA ASP A 449 3.25 18.56 29.80
C ASP A 449 2.96 17.09 30.14
N ALA A 450 3.82 16.20 29.66
CA ALA A 450 3.78 14.77 30.01
C ALA A 450 4.32 14.48 31.42
N THR A 451 5.05 15.44 32.02
CA THR A 451 5.75 15.22 33.30
C THR A 451 4.83 15.42 34.51
N ALA A 452 3.66 16.03 34.31
CA ALA A 452 2.80 16.43 35.42
C ALA A 452 1.94 15.30 36.03
N ARG A 453 1.73 14.13 35.40
CA ARG A 453 0.79 13.10 35.93
C ARG A 453 1.19 11.64 35.63
N LEU A 454 1.64 10.91 36.66
CA LEU A 454 1.78 9.44 36.71
C LEU A 454 0.42 8.69 36.63
N ARG A 455 -0.60 9.30 36.05
CA ARG A 455 -1.94 8.72 35.96
C ARG A 455 -1.99 7.73 34.81
N ARG A 456 -2.62 6.58 35.06
CA ARG A 456 -2.88 5.56 34.05
C ARG A 456 -4.14 5.83 33.23
N ALA A 457 -4.98 6.79 33.62
CA ALA A 457 -6.20 7.13 32.90
C ALA A 457 -6.37 8.65 32.78
N VAL A 458 -6.89 9.08 31.63
CA VAL A 458 -7.19 10.48 31.34
C VAL A 458 -8.38 10.59 30.39
N GLN A 459 -9.18 11.64 30.56
CA GLN A 459 -10.28 12.00 29.67
C GLN A 459 -10.33 13.52 29.49
N ALA A 460 -10.68 13.96 28.29
CA ALA A 460 -10.87 15.37 27.97
C ALA A 460 -12.03 15.57 26.97
N ASN A 461 -12.63 16.76 27.00
CA ASN A 461 -13.67 17.23 26.09
C ASN A 461 -13.12 18.28 25.10
N ALA A 462 -13.95 18.65 24.12
CA ALA A 462 -13.67 19.72 23.16
C ALA A 462 -13.16 20.99 23.85
N HIS A 463 -12.24 21.71 23.19
CA HIS A 463 -11.57 22.93 23.68
C HIS A 463 -10.58 22.72 24.84
N GLN A 464 -10.33 21.49 25.27
CA GLN A 464 -9.24 21.19 26.18
C GLN A 464 -7.91 20.96 25.43
N PRO A 465 -6.76 21.19 26.09
CA PRO A 465 -5.45 20.94 25.50
C PRO A 465 -5.27 19.47 25.05
N PRO A 466 -4.35 19.17 24.10
CA PRO A 466 -4.15 17.83 23.56
C PRO A 466 -3.99 16.74 24.63
N ILE A 467 -4.59 15.58 24.43
CA ILE A 467 -4.63 14.48 25.41
C ILE A 467 -4.02 13.21 24.81
N GLY A 468 -3.37 12.40 25.64
CA GLY A 468 -2.86 11.11 25.23
C GLY A 468 -2.22 10.30 26.36
N ALA A 469 -1.64 9.17 25.98
CA ALA A 469 -0.86 8.33 26.88
C ALA A 469 0.42 7.81 26.22
N TYR A 470 1.40 7.46 27.05
CA TYR A 470 2.65 6.84 26.60
C TYR A 470 2.93 5.57 27.38
N VAL A 471 3.64 4.65 26.71
CA VAL A 471 4.25 3.48 27.32
C VAL A 471 5.69 3.38 26.84
N SER A 472 6.59 2.93 27.72
CA SER A 472 8.01 2.85 27.41
C SER A 472 8.67 1.58 27.90
N TRP A 473 9.74 1.23 27.20
CA TRP A 473 10.63 0.13 27.53
C TRP A 473 12.05 0.67 27.68
N PRO A 474 12.84 0.15 28.65
CA PRO A 474 14.14 0.70 28.97
C PRO A 474 15.13 0.48 27.82
N ALA A 475 16.20 1.29 27.78
CA ALA A 475 17.30 1.10 26.83
C ALA A 475 17.84 -0.34 26.89
N GLY A 476 18.28 -0.85 25.74
CA GLY A 476 18.83 -2.20 25.64
C GLY A 476 19.06 -2.61 24.19
N PRO A 477 19.10 -3.93 23.89
CA PRO A 477 19.27 -4.40 22.52
C PRO A 477 18.16 -3.89 21.60
N ALA A 478 18.48 -3.83 20.29
CA ALA A 478 17.50 -3.59 19.25
C ALA A 478 16.33 -4.56 19.43
N ARG A 479 15.10 -4.05 19.32
CA ARG A 479 13.91 -4.84 19.64
C ARG A 479 12.76 -4.56 18.71
N HIS A 480 11.99 -5.63 18.45
CA HIS A 480 10.71 -5.54 17.77
C HIS A 480 9.59 -5.51 18.80
N ILE A 481 8.75 -4.50 18.72
CA ILE A 481 7.51 -4.40 19.49
C ILE A 481 6.36 -4.47 18.49
N THR A 482 5.57 -5.53 18.58
CA THR A 482 4.28 -5.62 17.92
C THR A 482 3.19 -4.97 18.78
N VAL A 483 2.40 -4.10 18.14
CA VAL A 483 1.20 -3.46 18.68
C VAL A 483 0.01 -4.00 17.88
N LYS A 484 -0.98 -4.59 18.55
CA LYS A 484 -2.24 -5.03 17.93
C LYS A 484 -3.35 -4.11 18.39
N ILE A 485 -4.17 -3.62 17.47
CA ILE A 485 -5.17 -2.59 17.75
C ILE A 485 -6.50 -3.06 17.17
N GLY A 486 -7.50 -3.29 18.02
CA GLY A 486 -8.87 -3.54 17.58
C GLY A 486 -9.70 -2.29 17.79
N ILE A 487 -10.62 -2.01 16.86
CA ILE A 487 -11.55 -0.88 16.96
C ILE A 487 -13.00 -1.37 16.95
N SER A 488 -13.91 -0.53 17.43
CA SER A 488 -15.36 -0.73 17.34
C SER A 488 -16.08 0.61 17.38
N PHE A 489 -17.18 0.73 16.65
CA PHE A 489 -18.10 1.86 16.75
C PHE A 489 -19.18 1.66 17.83
N VAL A 490 -19.18 0.53 18.54
CA VAL A 490 -20.17 0.16 19.54
C VAL A 490 -19.66 0.41 20.96
N ASP A 491 -18.59 -0.30 21.36
CA ASP A 491 -18.03 -0.20 22.70
C ASP A 491 -16.62 -0.84 22.82
N LEU A 492 -15.98 -0.68 23.98
CA LEU A 492 -14.68 -1.29 24.30
C LEU A 492 -14.70 -2.81 24.23
N ALA A 493 -15.82 -3.44 24.61
CA ALA A 493 -15.94 -4.89 24.60
C ALA A 493 -15.95 -5.44 23.17
N GLY A 494 -16.60 -4.73 22.25
CA GLY A 494 -16.57 -4.97 20.81
C GLY A 494 -15.16 -4.83 20.24
N ALA A 495 -14.48 -3.72 20.55
CA ALA A 495 -13.10 -3.50 20.12
C ALA A 495 -12.15 -4.63 20.58
N LYS A 496 -12.32 -5.11 21.82
CA LYS A 496 -11.58 -6.26 22.35
C LYS A 496 -11.91 -7.55 21.62
N ARG A 497 -13.19 -7.84 21.38
CA ARG A 497 -13.63 -9.04 20.64
C ARG A 497 -13.10 -9.05 19.21
N ASN A 498 -13.17 -7.92 18.52
CA ASN A 498 -12.63 -7.72 17.18
C ASN A 498 -11.12 -8.04 17.15
N LEU A 499 -10.34 -7.48 18.09
CA LEU A 499 -8.90 -7.76 18.22
C LEU A 499 -8.65 -9.26 18.42
N VAL A 500 -9.31 -9.87 19.41
CA VAL A 500 -9.06 -11.27 19.79
C VAL A 500 -9.40 -12.23 18.66
N ALA A 501 -10.55 -12.02 18.00
CA ALA A 501 -11.03 -12.86 16.92
C ALA A 501 -10.10 -12.84 15.69
N GLU A 502 -9.59 -11.66 15.32
CA GLU A 502 -8.90 -11.51 14.03
C GLU A 502 -7.38 -11.51 14.13
N VAL A 503 -6.80 -10.97 15.21
CA VAL A 503 -5.35 -10.80 15.34
C VAL A 503 -4.77 -11.35 16.65
N GLY A 504 -5.61 -11.79 17.60
CA GLY A 504 -5.29 -12.25 18.95
C GLY A 504 -3.98 -13.05 19.09
N GLY A 505 -3.98 -14.36 18.83
CA GLY A 505 -2.77 -15.19 18.90
C GLY A 505 -1.82 -15.07 17.69
N ARG A 506 -2.20 -14.32 16.65
CA ARG A 506 -1.52 -14.34 15.34
C ARG A 506 -0.28 -13.46 15.31
N ARG A 507 0.75 -13.88 14.58
CA ARG A 507 1.96 -13.07 14.32
C ARG A 507 1.71 -12.07 13.20
N PHE A 508 2.46 -10.96 13.18
CA PHE A 508 2.38 -9.93 12.12
C PHE A 508 2.39 -10.53 10.70
N GLY A 509 3.34 -11.44 10.41
CA GLY A 509 3.45 -12.07 9.09
C GLY A 509 2.28 -12.98 8.73
N GLN A 510 1.55 -13.54 9.72
CA GLN A 510 0.36 -14.34 9.45
C GLN A 510 -0.82 -13.46 9.05
N VAL A 511 -1.06 -12.35 9.78
CA VAL A 511 -2.10 -11.38 9.44
C VAL A 511 -1.84 -10.81 8.05
N ARG A 512 -0.60 -10.35 7.78
CA ARG A 512 -0.21 -9.85 6.46
C ARG A 512 -0.51 -10.83 5.33
N ARG A 513 -0.08 -12.09 5.46
CA ARG A 513 -0.32 -13.11 4.42
C ARG A 513 -1.80 -13.38 4.21
N GLN A 514 -2.58 -13.42 5.29
CA GLN A 514 -4.03 -13.62 5.19
C GLN A 514 -4.70 -12.46 4.45
N THR A 515 -4.37 -11.21 4.80
CA THR A 515 -4.92 -10.03 4.13
C THR A 515 -4.50 -9.97 2.66
N GLN A 516 -3.24 -10.27 2.36
CA GLN A 516 -2.75 -10.33 0.98
C GLN A 516 -3.45 -11.43 0.17
N GLN A 517 -3.76 -12.58 0.78
CA GLN A 517 -4.55 -13.63 0.14
C GLN A 517 -5.98 -13.17 -0.14
N GLN A 518 -6.61 -12.43 0.79
CA GLN A 518 -7.94 -11.84 0.55
C GLN A 518 -7.91 -10.87 -0.64
N TRP A 519 -6.88 -10.02 -0.73
CA TRP A 519 -6.68 -9.15 -1.89
C TRP A 519 -6.47 -9.92 -3.18
N ASN A 520 -5.65 -10.97 -3.18
CA ASN A 520 -5.51 -11.83 -4.36
C ASN A 520 -6.85 -12.43 -4.78
N ASN A 521 -7.68 -12.90 -3.86
CA ASN A 521 -8.99 -13.45 -4.17
C ASN A 521 -9.94 -12.41 -4.78
N VAL A 522 -9.90 -11.17 -4.29
CA VAL A 522 -10.70 -10.05 -4.81
C VAL A 522 -10.23 -9.62 -6.20
N LEU A 523 -8.92 -9.43 -6.36
CA LEU A 523 -8.33 -8.91 -7.59
C LEU A 523 -8.32 -9.96 -8.71
N SER A 524 -8.24 -11.26 -8.38
CA SER A 524 -8.30 -12.36 -9.36
C SER A 524 -9.70 -12.58 -9.94
N ARG A 525 -10.72 -11.81 -9.51
CA ARG A 525 -12.05 -11.81 -10.14
C ARG A 525 -12.00 -11.36 -11.60
N ILE A 526 -11.00 -10.57 -11.97
CA ILE A 526 -10.72 -10.24 -13.36
C ILE A 526 -9.28 -10.64 -13.67
N ALA A 527 -9.10 -11.56 -14.62
CA ALA A 527 -7.80 -11.85 -15.19
C ALA A 527 -7.59 -10.98 -16.43
N VAL A 528 -6.56 -10.13 -16.41
CA VAL A 528 -6.17 -9.30 -17.56
C VAL A 528 -4.94 -9.89 -18.23
N ALA A 529 -5.03 -10.12 -19.55
CA ALA A 529 -3.92 -10.52 -20.40
C ALA A 529 -3.63 -9.44 -21.47
N GLY A 530 -2.39 -9.40 -21.95
CA GLY A 530 -1.95 -8.33 -22.86
C GLY A 530 -1.71 -7.00 -22.16
N GLY A 531 -1.54 -5.93 -22.95
CA GLY A 531 -1.22 -4.58 -22.45
C GLY A 531 0.20 -4.44 -21.87
N SER A 532 0.62 -3.21 -21.60
CA SER A 532 1.87 -2.97 -20.89
C SER A 532 1.73 -3.35 -19.41
N ILE A 533 2.85 -3.60 -18.73
CA ILE A 533 2.85 -3.79 -17.27
C ILE A 533 2.25 -2.57 -16.54
N ARG A 534 2.50 -1.36 -17.04
CA ARG A 534 1.90 -0.13 -16.53
C ARG A 534 0.37 -0.16 -16.60
N ASP A 535 -0.19 -0.64 -17.70
CA ASP A 535 -1.65 -0.76 -17.85
C ASP A 535 -2.23 -1.77 -16.86
N ARG A 536 -1.54 -2.89 -16.66
CA ARG A 536 -1.93 -3.89 -15.67
C ARG A 536 -1.86 -3.35 -14.24
N ILE A 537 -0.82 -2.59 -13.90
CA ILE A 537 -0.74 -1.91 -12.60
C ILE A 537 -1.90 -0.96 -12.42
N LEU A 538 -2.15 -0.10 -13.40
CA LEU A 538 -3.23 0.88 -13.34
C LEU A 538 -4.57 0.18 -13.16
N PHE A 539 -4.80 -0.90 -13.91
CA PHE A 539 -6.01 -1.70 -13.82
C PHE A 539 -6.21 -2.30 -12.42
N TYR A 540 -5.23 -3.08 -11.93
CA TYR A 540 -5.37 -3.73 -10.61
C TYR A 540 -5.36 -2.72 -9.46
N THR A 541 -4.67 -1.59 -9.62
CA THR A 541 -4.71 -0.49 -8.64
C THR A 541 -6.08 0.19 -8.60
N ALA A 542 -6.71 0.42 -9.76
CA ALA A 542 -8.07 0.93 -9.81
C ALA A 542 -9.08 -0.05 -9.21
N LEU A 543 -8.94 -1.36 -9.50
CA LEU A 543 -9.78 -2.40 -8.91
C LEU A 543 -9.57 -2.53 -7.39
N TYR A 544 -8.33 -2.38 -6.91
CA TYR A 544 -8.02 -2.30 -5.48
C TYR A 544 -8.77 -1.15 -4.82
N HIS A 545 -8.71 0.07 -5.39
CA HIS A 545 -9.42 1.23 -4.83
C HIS A 545 -10.93 1.06 -4.83
N ALA A 546 -11.52 0.45 -5.86
CA ALA A 546 -12.94 0.17 -5.94
C ALA A 546 -13.44 -0.87 -4.91
N ALA A 547 -12.52 -1.59 -4.26
CA ALA A 547 -12.84 -2.58 -3.22
C ALA A 547 -12.40 -2.14 -1.81
N LEU A 548 -12.10 -0.85 -1.61
CA LEU A 548 -11.84 -0.29 -0.28
C LEU A 548 -13.12 0.12 0.46
N MET A 549 -14.13 0.60 -0.28
CA MET A 549 -15.36 1.20 0.27
C MET A 549 -16.56 0.82 -0.64
N PRO A 550 -17.83 0.82 -0.18
CA PRO A 550 -18.30 0.96 1.21
C PRO A 550 -17.65 -0.04 2.17
N SER A 551 -17.41 0.36 3.42
CA SER A 551 -16.64 -0.42 4.39
C SER A 551 -17.51 -1.10 5.43
N VAL A 552 -17.04 -2.22 5.97
CA VAL A 552 -17.67 -2.89 7.11
C VAL A 552 -17.77 -1.94 8.31
N PHE A 553 -18.93 -1.98 8.99
CA PHE A 553 -19.26 -1.11 10.12
C PHE A 553 -19.74 -1.87 11.38
N SER A 554 -20.22 -3.11 11.23
CA SER A 554 -20.56 -3.98 12.36
C SER A 554 -19.34 -4.66 12.96
N ASP A 555 -19.34 -4.90 14.27
CA ASP A 555 -18.38 -5.76 14.97
C ASP A 555 -18.43 -7.22 14.48
N VAL A 556 -17.42 -8.02 14.83
CA VAL A 556 -17.37 -9.46 14.51
C VAL A 556 -18.52 -10.27 15.10
N ASP A 557 -19.15 -9.76 16.16
CA ASP A 557 -20.34 -10.36 16.78
C ASP A 557 -21.66 -9.90 16.13
N GLY A 558 -21.59 -9.03 15.11
CA GLY A 558 -22.75 -8.51 14.39
C GLY A 558 -23.40 -7.29 15.02
N ARG A 559 -22.88 -6.74 16.13
CA ARG A 559 -23.40 -5.49 16.69
C ARG A 559 -22.97 -4.28 15.89
N TYR A 560 -23.83 -3.27 15.79
CA TYR A 560 -23.51 -1.96 15.20
C TYR A 560 -24.41 -0.87 15.80
N ILE A 561 -23.97 0.38 15.75
CA ILE A 561 -24.80 1.53 16.13
C ILE A 561 -25.65 2.01 14.93
N GLY A 562 -26.97 2.03 15.08
CA GLY A 562 -27.89 2.38 14.01
C GLY A 562 -28.12 3.88 13.83
N PHE A 563 -28.88 4.25 12.81
CA PHE A 563 -29.28 5.64 12.53
C PHE A 563 -30.16 6.25 13.63
N ASP A 564 -30.86 5.39 14.38
CA ASP A 564 -31.63 5.74 15.57
C ASP A 564 -30.76 5.90 16.84
N GLN A 565 -29.42 5.84 16.69
CA GLN A 565 -28.43 5.90 17.77
C GLN A 565 -28.56 4.76 18.79
N ARG A 566 -29.17 3.64 18.41
CA ARG A 566 -29.28 2.44 19.24
C ARG A 566 -28.34 1.36 18.75
N ILE A 567 -27.93 0.47 19.64
CA ILE A 567 -27.15 -0.72 19.27
C ILE A 567 -28.12 -1.75 18.69
N HIS A 568 -27.84 -2.21 17.47
CA HIS A 568 -28.57 -3.28 16.78
C HIS A 568 -27.71 -4.53 16.69
N GLN A 569 -28.37 -5.67 16.56
CA GLN A 569 -27.74 -6.98 16.43
C GLN A 569 -28.11 -7.59 15.07
N LEU A 570 -27.11 -7.91 14.26
CA LEU A 570 -27.32 -8.62 13.00
C LEU A 570 -27.53 -10.12 13.24
N ARG A 571 -28.27 -10.76 12.33
CA ARG A 571 -28.31 -12.23 12.22
C ARG A 571 -26.94 -12.75 11.77
N HIS A 572 -26.63 -14.00 12.10
CA HIS A 572 -25.39 -14.66 11.67
C HIS A 572 -25.11 -14.45 10.18
N HIS A 573 -23.83 -14.20 9.84
CA HIS A 573 -23.31 -13.96 8.48
C HIS A 573 -23.79 -12.70 7.75
N ARG A 574 -24.63 -11.85 8.36
CA ARG A 574 -24.94 -10.52 7.80
C ARG A 574 -23.92 -9.51 8.31
N VAL A 575 -23.55 -8.58 7.45
CA VAL A 575 -22.69 -7.43 7.75
C VAL A 575 -23.47 -6.14 7.57
N GLN A 576 -23.17 -5.14 8.39
CA GLN A 576 -23.57 -3.76 8.16
C GLN A 576 -22.41 -3.03 7.48
N TYR A 577 -22.71 -2.38 6.36
CA TYR A 577 -21.79 -1.49 5.66
C TYR A 577 -22.12 -0.02 5.97
N ALA A 578 -21.13 0.84 5.84
CA ALA A 578 -21.24 2.29 5.96
C ALA A 578 -20.34 2.99 4.93
N ASN A 579 -20.30 4.32 4.96
CA ASN A 579 -19.41 5.17 4.17
C ASN A 579 -19.70 5.09 2.67
N TYR A 580 -20.93 5.42 2.29
CA TYR A 580 -21.39 5.40 0.91
C TYR A 580 -21.27 6.80 0.29
N SER A 581 -20.34 6.96 -0.66
CA SER A 581 -20.24 8.19 -1.46
C SER A 581 -21.29 8.20 -2.56
N GLY A 582 -22.58 8.22 -2.17
CA GLY A 582 -23.70 7.83 -3.03
C GLY A 582 -23.66 8.48 -4.42
N TRP A 583 -23.47 9.80 -4.48
CA TRP A 583 -23.45 10.59 -5.72
C TRP A 583 -22.38 10.17 -6.73
N ASP A 584 -21.29 9.57 -6.27
CA ASP A 584 -20.18 9.10 -7.11
C ASP A 584 -20.38 7.63 -7.48
N ILE A 585 -20.59 6.78 -6.47
CA ILE A 585 -20.48 5.33 -6.61
C ILE A 585 -21.59 4.72 -7.48
N TYR A 586 -22.75 5.38 -7.62
CA TYR A 586 -23.84 4.83 -8.44
C TYR A 586 -23.48 4.74 -9.95
N ARG A 587 -22.49 5.51 -10.41
CA ARG A 587 -22.16 5.68 -11.83
C ARG A 587 -21.44 4.48 -12.44
N THR A 588 -20.38 4.03 -11.76
CA THR A 588 -19.43 3.04 -12.28
C THR A 588 -19.06 1.98 -11.26
N GLU A 589 -18.94 2.34 -9.97
CA GLU A 589 -18.61 1.38 -8.93
C GLU A 589 -19.77 0.41 -8.66
N SER A 590 -21.00 0.91 -8.53
CA SER A 590 -22.20 0.09 -8.32
C SER A 590 -22.37 -1.05 -9.35
N PRO A 591 -22.36 -0.79 -10.68
CA PRO A 591 -22.44 -1.88 -11.66
C PRO A 591 -21.21 -2.81 -11.59
N LEU A 592 -20.01 -2.30 -11.30
CA LEU A 592 -18.82 -3.13 -11.11
C LEU A 592 -18.98 -4.09 -9.91
N LEU A 593 -19.47 -3.60 -8.77
CA LEU A 593 -19.74 -4.40 -7.58
C LEU A 593 -20.83 -5.44 -7.83
N CYS A 594 -21.86 -5.11 -8.63
CA CYS A 594 -22.89 -6.09 -9.02
C CYS A 594 -22.28 -7.27 -9.80
N ILE A 595 -21.34 -7.00 -10.71
CA ILE A 595 -20.70 -8.02 -11.55
C ILE A 595 -19.72 -8.87 -10.74
N LEU A 596 -18.84 -8.23 -9.96
CA LEU A 596 -17.71 -8.91 -9.33
C LEU A 596 -18.01 -9.43 -7.93
N PHE A 597 -18.87 -8.73 -7.19
CA PHE A 597 -19.09 -8.94 -5.77
C PHE A 597 -20.59 -8.96 -5.39
N PRO A 598 -21.44 -9.77 -6.06
CA PRO A 598 -22.89 -9.73 -5.87
C PRO A 598 -23.33 -10.00 -4.41
N GLY A 599 -22.58 -10.83 -3.68
CA GLY A 599 -22.83 -11.06 -2.24
C GLY A 599 -22.55 -9.82 -1.37
N HIS A 600 -21.49 -9.07 -1.67
CA HIS A 600 -21.23 -7.79 -0.99
C HIS A 600 -22.31 -6.77 -1.35
N MET A 601 -22.67 -6.68 -2.64
CA MET A 601 -23.72 -5.79 -3.11
C MET A 601 -25.06 -6.05 -2.42
N ALA A 602 -25.47 -7.32 -2.27
CA ALA A 602 -26.70 -7.68 -1.54
C ALA A 602 -26.67 -7.18 -0.08
N GLN A 603 -25.54 -7.36 0.61
CA GLN A 603 -25.38 -6.89 1.98
C GLN A 603 -25.31 -5.36 2.09
N MET A 604 -24.71 -4.69 1.11
CA MET A 604 -24.70 -3.23 1.00
C MET A 604 -26.11 -2.69 0.79
N CYS A 605 -26.92 -3.27 -0.11
CA CYS A 605 -28.32 -2.91 -0.28
C CYS A 605 -29.13 -3.16 1.00
N GLN A 606 -28.93 -4.30 1.66
CA GLN A 606 -29.62 -4.59 2.92
C GLN A 606 -29.23 -3.59 4.03
N SER A 607 -27.98 -3.11 4.05
CA SER A 607 -27.52 -2.08 4.99
C SER A 607 -28.30 -0.79 4.80
N LEU A 608 -28.43 -0.31 3.55
CA LEU A 608 -29.25 0.86 3.21
C LEU A 608 -30.72 0.70 3.61
N VAL A 609 -31.28 -0.51 3.48
CA VAL A 609 -32.64 -0.79 3.96
C VAL A 609 -32.76 -0.67 5.48
N ARG A 610 -31.75 -1.13 6.23
CA ARG A 610 -31.73 -0.97 7.69
C ARG A 610 -31.57 0.49 8.08
N ASP A 611 -30.71 1.22 7.39
CA ASP A 611 -30.52 2.67 7.59
C ASP A 611 -31.84 3.42 7.36
N TYR A 612 -32.57 3.10 6.29
CA TYR A 612 -33.92 3.64 6.05
C TYR A 612 -34.88 3.33 7.19
N ARG A 613 -34.94 2.07 7.66
CA ARG A 613 -35.85 1.68 8.74
C ARG A 613 -35.55 2.40 10.06
N GLN A 614 -34.26 2.59 10.35
CA GLN A 614 -33.79 3.19 11.59
C GLN A 614 -33.87 4.71 11.56
N GLY A 615 -33.47 5.31 10.44
CA GLY A 615 -33.40 6.76 10.27
C GLY A 615 -34.65 7.39 9.66
N GLY A 616 -35.56 6.60 9.10
CA GLY A 616 -36.84 7.03 8.53
C GLY A 616 -36.80 7.57 7.09
N TRP A 617 -35.62 7.65 6.45
CA TRP A 617 -35.45 8.17 5.09
C TRP A 617 -34.32 7.44 4.35
N MET A 618 -34.44 7.29 3.02
CA MET A 618 -33.37 6.66 2.24
C MET A 618 -32.17 7.61 2.23
N PRO A 619 -30.99 7.19 2.70
CA PRO A 619 -29.85 8.11 2.78
C PRO A 619 -29.30 8.43 1.39
N ARG A 620 -28.71 9.62 1.23
CA ARG A 620 -28.03 10.07 0.00
C ARG A 620 -26.53 9.78 0.02
N TRP A 621 -25.88 10.24 1.08
CA TRP A 621 -24.44 10.12 1.32
C TRP A 621 -24.25 9.79 2.80
N PRO A 622 -24.60 8.58 3.25
CA PRO A 622 -24.46 8.19 4.65
C PRO A 622 -23.00 7.92 4.98
N GLN A 623 -22.55 8.48 6.11
CA GLN A 623 -21.28 8.14 6.73
C GLN A 623 -21.56 7.59 8.11
N TYR A 624 -20.88 6.49 8.47
CA TYR A 624 -21.16 5.73 9.69
C TYR A 624 -22.67 5.48 9.88
N ASN A 625 -23.29 6.11 10.88
CA ASN A 625 -24.70 5.95 11.23
C ASN A 625 -25.50 7.26 11.16
N PHE A 626 -25.14 8.18 10.27
CA PHE A 626 -25.85 9.46 10.13
C PHE A 626 -25.95 9.95 8.68
N TYR A 627 -26.92 10.85 8.48
CA TYR A 627 -27.12 11.56 7.22
C TYR A 627 -26.15 12.75 7.14
N THR A 628 -25.31 12.78 6.11
CA THR A 628 -24.54 13.99 5.77
C THR A 628 -25.29 14.90 4.80
N ASN A 629 -26.17 14.30 3.98
CA ASN A 629 -26.91 14.94 2.89
C ASN A 629 -26.04 15.62 1.81
N ILE A 630 -24.74 15.32 1.78
CA ILE A 630 -23.79 15.87 0.80
C ILE A 630 -24.19 15.43 -0.63
N MET A 631 -24.01 16.34 -1.59
CA MET A 631 -24.32 16.17 -3.03
C MET A 631 -25.81 15.99 -3.37
N CYS A 632 -26.05 15.58 -4.65
CA CYS A 632 -27.25 15.32 -5.48
C CYS A 632 -28.33 14.36 -5.02
N GLY A 633 -29.61 14.72 -5.16
CA GLY A 633 -30.67 13.78 -5.60
C GLY A 633 -30.80 12.50 -4.77
N SER A 634 -31.10 11.39 -5.45
CA SER A 634 -31.41 10.08 -4.85
C SER A 634 -30.47 8.95 -5.35
N PRO A 635 -29.13 9.10 -5.25
CA PRO A 635 -28.18 8.18 -5.89
C PRO A 635 -28.19 6.77 -5.31
N LEU A 636 -28.54 6.60 -4.02
CA LEU A 636 -28.63 5.27 -3.40
C LEU A 636 -29.91 4.53 -3.76
N THR A 637 -30.96 5.24 -4.22
CA THR A 637 -32.09 4.65 -4.94
C THR A 637 -31.59 4.02 -6.24
N THR A 638 -30.78 4.74 -7.03
CA THR A 638 -30.16 4.21 -8.25
C THR A 638 -29.24 3.04 -7.97
N PHE A 639 -28.44 3.09 -6.89
CA PHE A 639 -27.58 2.00 -6.45
C PHE A 639 -28.38 0.70 -6.19
N ILE A 640 -29.50 0.78 -5.46
CA ILE A 640 -30.38 -0.37 -5.19
C ILE A 640 -31.08 -0.85 -6.47
N CYS A 641 -31.56 0.07 -7.32
CA CYS A 641 -32.13 -0.27 -8.63
C CYS A 641 -31.13 -1.06 -9.48
N THR A 642 -29.86 -0.63 -9.53
CA THR A 642 -28.80 -1.34 -10.27
C THR A 642 -28.66 -2.77 -9.76
N ALA A 643 -28.53 -3.00 -8.45
CA ALA A 643 -28.49 -4.35 -7.89
C ALA A 643 -29.70 -5.20 -8.32
N TYR A 644 -30.90 -4.65 -8.19
CA TYR A 644 -32.14 -5.35 -8.54
C TYR A 644 -32.17 -5.74 -10.02
N ARG A 645 -31.74 -4.84 -10.92
CA ARG A 645 -31.69 -5.06 -12.37
C ARG A 645 -30.62 -6.07 -12.78
N TYR A 646 -29.55 -6.20 -12.01
CA TYR A 646 -28.53 -7.25 -12.16
C TYR A 646 -28.93 -8.59 -11.53
N GLY A 647 -30.15 -8.72 -10.99
CA GLY A 647 -30.67 -9.97 -10.41
C GLY A 647 -30.26 -10.22 -8.96
N ILE A 648 -29.73 -9.22 -8.26
CA ILE A 648 -29.30 -9.34 -6.87
C ILE A 648 -30.48 -8.97 -5.98
N HIS A 649 -31.12 -9.97 -5.36
CA HIS A 649 -32.37 -9.78 -4.58
C HIS A 649 -32.28 -10.24 -3.13
N ASP A 650 -31.11 -10.64 -2.60
CA ASP A 650 -30.92 -11.01 -1.17
C ASP A 650 -30.87 -9.78 -0.25
N PHE A 651 -31.91 -8.97 -0.32
CA PHE A 651 -32.24 -7.91 0.61
C PHE A 651 -33.75 -7.74 0.65
N ASP A 652 -34.25 -7.04 1.66
CA ASP A 652 -35.68 -6.72 1.77
C ASP A 652 -36.10 -5.69 0.70
N VAL A 653 -36.40 -6.21 -0.50
CA VAL A 653 -36.78 -5.43 -1.69
C VAL A 653 -38.03 -4.60 -1.45
N GLN A 654 -39.00 -5.14 -0.71
CA GLN A 654 -40.26 -4.44 -0.45
C GLN A 654 -40.02 -3.19 0.40
N THR A 655 -39.27 -3.33 1.49
CA THR A 655 -38.92 -2.17 2.34
C THR A 655 -38.00 -1.20 1.59
N ALA A 656 -37.07 -1.70 0.76
CA ALA A 656 -36.24 -0.85 -0.09
C ALA A 656 -37.11 0.03 -1.01
N TYR A 657 -38.06 -0.58 -1.71
CA TYR A 657 -38.98 0.11 -2.60
C TYR A 657 -39.81 1.17 -1.85
N GLN A 658 -40.31 0.85 -0.65
CA GLN A 658 -41.04 1.82 0.18
C GLN A 658 -40.18 3.04 0.51
N GLY A 659 -38.91 2.84 0.89
CA GLY A 659 -37.99 3.93 1.17
C GLY A 659 -37.66 4.78 -0.06
N MET A 660 -37.41 4.12 -1.19
CA MET A 660 -37.16 4.78 -2.48
C MET A 660 -38.35 5.59 -2.95
N LEU A 661 -39.56 5.02 -2.89
CA LEU A 661 -40.80 5.69 -3.28
C LEU A 661 -41.05 6.91 -2.40
N LYS A 662 -40.86 6.78 -1.09
CA LYS A 662 -41.01 7.90 -0.15
C LYS A 662 -40.05 9.04 -0.48
N ASP A 663 -38.77 8.73 -0.69
CA ASP A 663 -37.74 9.71 -1.06
C ASP A 663 -38.08 10.43 -2.38
N ALA A 664 -38.61 9.69 -3.36
CA ALA A 664 -38.94 10.21 -4.68
C ALA A 664 -40.28 10.96 -4.78
N THR A 665 -41.16 10.89 -3.77
CA THR A 665 -42.53 11.44 -3.90
C THR A 665 -42.93 12.39 -2.77
N THR A 666 -42.21 12.35 -1.64
CA THR A 666 -42.60 13.07 -0.43
C THR A 666 -41.51 14.07 -0.05
N SER A 667 -41.88 15.33 0.21
CA SER A 667 -40.93 16.28 0.80
C SER A 667 -40.56 15.85 2.22
N PRO A 668 -39.28 15.92 2.62
CA PRO A 668 -38.90 15.62 4.00
C PRO A 668 -39.58 16.60 4.97
N PRO A 669 -39.87 16.18 6.22
CA PRO A 669 -40.38 17.08 7.23
C PRO A 669 -39.31 18.12 7.61
N PRO A 670 -39.69 19.39 7.89
CA PRO A 670 -38.76 20.38 8.40
C PRO A 670 -38.08 19.93 9.70
N GLY A 671 -36.82 20.35 9.89
CA GLY A 671 -36.06 20.10 11.12
C GLY A 671 -35.62 18.65 11.33
N LYS A 672 -35.73 17.77 10.32
CA LYS A 672 -35.19 16.41 10.36
C LYS A 672 -33.72 16.38 9.89
N PRO A 673 -32.92 15.39 10.33
CA PRO A 673 -31.50 15.31 9.98
C PRO A 673 -31.24 14.86 8.53
N PHE A 674 -32.25 14.36 7.82
CA PHE A 674 -32.19 13.96 6.41
C PHE A 674 -32.80 15.04 5.52
N ALA A 675 -32.23 15.22 4.33
CA ALA A 675 -32.69 16.22 3.38
C ALA A 675 -33.63 15.68 2.30
N GLY A 676 -33.65 14.38 2.02
CA GLY A 676 -34.43 13.81 0.91
C GLY A 676 -34.35 14.62 -0.40
N GLU A 677 -35.39 14.56 -1.23
CA GLU A 677 -35.55 15.47 -2.38
C GLU A 677 -36.36 16.73 -1.97
N LEU A 678 -35.66 17.76 -1.48
CA LEU A 678 -36.29 19.01 -1.01
C LEU A 678 -37.11 19.70 -2.11
N ALA A 679 -36.74 19.55 -3.39
CA ALA A 679 -37.41 20.22 -4.49
C ALA A 679 -38.58 19.40 -5.07
N ILE A 680 -38.93 18.26 -4.47
CA ILE A 680 -39.89 17.33 -5.09
C ILE A 680 -41.26 17.95 -5.36
N LYS A 681 -41.71 18.90 -4.53
CA LYS A 681 -42.94 19.66 -4.77
C LYS A 681 -42.91 20.46 -6.08
N TYR A 682 -41.74 20.96 -6.48
CA TYR A 682 -41.54 21.70 -7.72
C TYR A 682 -41.39 20.73 -8.89
N ILE A 683 -40.64 19.64 -8.73
CA ILE A 683 -40.53 18.60 -9.75
C ILE A 683 -41.91 18.03 -10.11
N ASN A 684 -42.75 17.72 -9.10
CA ASN A 684 -44.08 17.17 -9.31
C ASN A 684 -45.05 18.16 -9.98
N LYS A 685 -44.88 19.47 -9.78
CA LYS A 685 -45.79 20.52 -10.29
C LYS A 685 -45.32 21.16 -11.60
N LEU A 686 -44.02 21.37 -11.73
CA LEU A 686 -43.38 22.16 -12.79
C LEU A 686 -42.50 21.31 -13.70
N HIS A 687 -42.16 20.08 -13.31
CA HIS A 687 -41.24 19.18 -14.03
C HIS A 687 -39.79 19.69 -14.15
N TYR A 688 -39.42 20.71 -13.37
CA TYR A 688 -38.06 21.19 -13.19
C TYR A 688 -37.89 21.84 -11.80
N ILE A 689 -36.65 22.12 -11.41
CA ILE A 689 -36.34 22.88 -10.18
C ILE A 689 -36.12 24.35 -10.57
N PRO A 690 -36.97 25.30 -10.13
CA PRO A 690 -36.73 26.71 -10.37
C PRO A 690 -35.54 27.20 -9.55
N LEU A 691 -34.54 27.78 -10.22
CA LEU A 691 -33.31 28.26 -9.59
C LEU A 691 -33.56 29.37 -8.55
N ASP A 692 -34.60 30.18 -8.75
CA ASP A 692 -35.01 31.25 -7.83
C ASP A 692 -35.72 30.73 -6.57
N LYS A 693 -36.08 29.44 -6.52
CA LYS A 693 -36.77 28.81 -5.39
C LYS A 693 -35.88 27.86 -4.59
N MET A 694 -34.82 27.34 -5.19
CA MET A 694 -33.92 26.37 -4.58
C MET A 694 -32.47 26.66 -4.99
N ASN A 695 -31.59 26.83 -4.00
CA ASN A 695 -30.14 27.03 -4.23
C ASN A 695 -29.39 25.69 -4.44
N TYR A 696 -30.08 24.69 -4.98
CA TYR A 696 -29.61 23.32 -5.05
C TYR A 696 -30.00 22.68 -6.39
N GLY A 697 -29.04 22.13 -7.13
CA GLY A 697 -29.24 21.61 -8.49
C GLY A 697 -29.80 20.18 -8.53
N PRO A 698 -30.65 19.82 -9.51
CA PRO A 698 -31.09 18.45 -9.69
C PRO A 698 -29.96 17.59 -10.26
N VAL A 699 -29.81 16.38 -9.73
CA VAL A 699 -29.26 15.24 -10.49
C VAL A 699 -30.12 14.04 -10.12
N SER A 700 -31.16 13.79 -10.91
CA SER A 700 -31.83 12.48 -10.99
C SER A 700 -31.23 11.71 -12.15
#